data_AF-A0A0H5BDB6-F1
#
_entry.id   AF-A0A0H5BDB6-F1
#
_cell.length_a   1.000
_cell.length_b   1.000
_cell.length_c   1.000
_cell.angle_alpha   90.00
_cell.angle_beta   90.00
_cell.angle_gamma   90.00
#
_symmetry.space_group_name_H-M   'P 1'
#
loop_
_entity.id
_entity.type
_entity.pdbx_description
1 polymer ?
#
loop_
_entity_poly.entity_id
_entity_poly.type
_entity_poly.pdbx_seq_one_letter_code
_entity_poly.pdbx_strand_id
1 'polypeptide(L)'
;MAAHALLIEVRLLDGRYHGLGDWPPSPFRLFSALIAGAYGGRWVTEPRQDKDAAFRWLEGLRQPDIVVPRARRTRATTIYVPNNDLDSVGGDPARIGEIRGSTKQFIPWLFDPDAPLVYAWRFEGGADHAHRLAALAERLFALGRGIDAAFARAAVVAAGEAEAQLLDHGGPLFVPGGTGEGERLACPTRGSFLSLALRHAAETARFATYREGRTTRTSFRKAPNARAVQVAYARPSTFLLFELRGADGGFQPRPAERALALTLAVRDRLLARLLAALPERAAEIASIVKGDRDATDADKALRLRVLALPSIGHAHAGLALRRLAVEIPSGCPLRVEDVTWGLSGLDLSEIDGETGEIRDGPMLVPASDRRMLDRYAAVSARRWRTVTPVALPVAARTGRRGDERLQAETLAAGRLADALRHAGRDPRGTVLAVRREPFHADGVPADRFAGDRFTADRLAHAEIVFPQPISGPLVLGDGRFLGLGLFAPVDEVPGILAFGLDGGAVPPALAPRIAAAARRAVMARVRDALKLRPDAGLPAFFCGHAADGAPARSGTHDHLFVTVAPGAAPRLLVIAPHRAGRRAATREERGHLATLERALAGFERLVAGRDGAFGLVSLVEPGPGDRLVGPAPAWVSATMYRPTRHPKRNEDPAAFLAADVADECRARGLPAPAGIEITALQEGRCGGLAASVYLRFAVAVEGPVLLGRDAHQGGGLFVAG
;
A
#
# COMPACT_ATOMS: atom_id res chain seq x y z
N MET A 1 0.52 -18.30 14.42
CA MET A 1 1.46 -18.45 13.28
C MET A 1 1.40 -19.92 12.93
N ALA A 2 1.24 -20.25 11.65
CA ALA A 2 1.08 -21.64 11.23
C ALA A 2 2.26 -22.50 11.69
N ALA A 3 1.99 -23.71 12.16
CA ALA A 3 3.02 -24.62 12.67
C ALA A 3 3.71 -25.42 11.55
N HIS A 4 2.98 -25.73 10.48
CA HIS A 4 3.43 -26.61 9.40
C HIS A 4 3.17 -26.02 8.02
N ALA A 5 3.81 -26.58 7.00
CA ALA A 5 3.54 -26.30 5.59
C ALA A 5 3.54 -27.58 4.75
N LEU A 6 2.61 -27.66 3.79
CA LEU A 6 2.65 -28.63 2.69
C LEU A 6 3.41 -27.95 1.53
N LEU A 7 4.63 -28.42 1.29
CA LEU A 7 5.45 -28.01 0.16
C LEU A 7 5.16 -28.94 -1.02
N ILE A 8 4.85 -28.36 -2.18
CA ILE A 8 4.68 -29.08 -3.44
C ILE A 8 5.67 -28.51 -4.44
N GLU A 9 6.66 -29.31 -4.81
CA GLU A 9 7.64 -29.03 -5.85
C GLU A 9 7.18 -29.65 -7.16
N VAL A 10 7.06 -28.86 -8.22
CA VAL A 10 6.69 -29.32 -9.56
C VAL A 10 7.85 -29.07 -10.50
N ARG A 11 8.26 -30.09 -11.25
CA ARG A 11 9.27 -30.00 -12.30
C ARG A 11 8.60 -30.25 -13.64
N LEU A 12 8.77 -29.32 -14.58
CA LEU A 12 8.42 -29.55 -15.98
C LEU A 12 9.57 -30.33 -16.65
N LEU A 13 9.23 -31.18 -17.61
CA LEU A 13 10.23 -31.95 -18.36
C LEU A 13 11.02 -31.09 -19.34
N ASP A 14 10.49 -29.93 -19.72
CA ASP A 14 11.17 -28.92 -20.52
C ASP A 14 11.22 -27.58 -19.79
N GLY A 15 12.19 -26.73 -20.18
CA GLY A 15 12.31 -25.36 -19.67
C GLY A 15 11.28 -24.40 -20.28
N ARG A 16 10.07 -24.89 -20.58
CA ARG A 16 9.02 -24.13 -21.27
C ARG A 16 7.67 -24.33 -20.60
N TYR A 17 6.93 -23.25 -20.42
CA TYR A 17 5.55 -23.32 -19.94
C TYR A 17 4.60 -22.59 -20.90
N HIS A 18 3.59 -23.29 -21.39
CA HIS A 18 2.68 -22.81 -22.44
C HIS A 18 1.29 -22.39 -21.90
N GLY A 19 1.14 -22.18 -20.60
CA GLY A 19 -0.12 -21.75 -19.98
C GLY A 19 -0.73 -20.49 -20.58
N LEU A 20 -2.04 -20.32 -20.38
CA LEU A 20 -2.81 -19.19 -20.91
C LEU A 20 -2.63 -17.94 -20.03
N GLY A 21 -1.46 -17.31 -20.14
CA GLY A 21 -1.18 -16.00 -19.55
C GLY A 21 -0.94 -15.98 -18.03
N ASP A 22 -1.06 -17.12 -17.34
CA ASP A 22 -0.76 -17.26 -15.91
C ASP A 22 0.70 -17.66 -15.70
N TRP A 23 1.59 -16.69 -15.45
CA TRP A 23 2.88 -16.94 -14.81
C TRP A 23 2.92 -16.20 -13.47
N PRO A 24 3.35 -16.84 -12.38
CA PRO A 24 3.58 -18.28 -12.26
C PRO A 24 2.27 -19.07 -12.51
N PRO A 25 2.33 -20.38 -12.85
CA PRO A 25 1.13 -21.18 -12.98
C PRO A 25 0.29 -21.08 -11.69
N SER A 26 -0.97 -20.69 -11.84
CA SER A 26 -1.78 -20.32 -10.68
C SER A 26 -2.01 -21.49 -9.70
N PRO A 27 -2.22 -21.25 -8.39
CA PRO A 27 -2.51 -22.33 -7.45
C PRO A 27 -3.74 -23.17 -7.83
N PHE A 28 -4.73 -22.56 -8.50
CA PHE A 28 -5.88 -23.29 -9.03
C PHE A 28 -5.51 -24.20 -10.21
N ARG A 29 -4.50 -23.83 -11.01
CA ARG A 29 -3.93 -24.69 -12.06
C ARG A 29 -3.30 -25.93 -11.46
N LEU A 30 -2.46 -25.75 -10.44
CA LEU A 30 -1.84 -26.87 -9.71
C LEU A 30 -2.90 -27.74 -9.03
N PHE A 31 -3.86 -27.14 -8.33
CA PHE A 31 -4.98 -27.85 -7.71
C PHE A 31 -5.75 -28.72 -8.71
N SER A 32 -6.04 -28.18 -9.89
CA SER A 32 -6.71 -28.91 -10.98
C SER A 32 -5.84 -30.06 -11.52
N ALA A 33 -4.53 -29.84 -11.66
CA ALA A 33 -3.58 -30.86 -12.11
C ALA A 33 -3.43 -32.01 -11.10
N LEU A 34 -3.36 -31.71 -9.80
CA LEU A 34 -3.33 -32.70 -8.73
C LEU A 34 -4.59 -33.57 -8.73
N ILE A 35 -5.78 -32.97 -8.93
CA ILE A 35 -7.03 -33.72 -9.07
C ILE A 35 -7.00 -34.62 -10.32
N ALA A 36 -6.55 -34.08 -11.46
CA ALA A 36 -6.45 -34.87 -12.68
C ALA A 36 -5.54 -36.10 -12.50
N GLY A 37 -4.40 -35.96 -11.81
CA GLY A 37 -3.52 -37.07 -11.46
C GLY A 37 -4.13 -38.05 -10.45
N ALA A 38 -4.82 -37.55 -9.42
CA ALA A 38 -5.41 -38.36 -8.35
C ALA A 38 -6.61 -39.22 -8.77
N TYR A 39 -7.35 -38.79 -9.80
CA TYR A 39 -8.53 -39.48 -10.31
C TYR A 39 -8.37 -40.01 -11.74
N GLY A 40 -7.21 -39.81 -12.38
CA GLY A 40 -6.95 -40.27 -13.74
C GLY A 40 -6.44 -41.71 -13.83
N GLY A 41 -6.58 -42.31 -15.01
CA GLY A 41 -5.99 -43.62 -15.33
C GLY A 41 -6.41 -44.74 -14.38
N ARG A 42 -5.44 -45.50 -13.87
CA ARG A 42 -5.69 -46.64 -12.98
C ARG A 42 -6.28 -46.25 -11.62
N TRP A 43 -6.24 -44.98 -11.23
CA TRP A 43 -6.63 -44.51 -9.91
C TRP A 43 -8.14 -44.23 -9.77
N VAL A 44 -8.89 -44.36 -10.87
CA VAL A 44 -10.36 -44.19 -10.90
C VAL A 44 -11.06 -45.18 -9.95
N THR A 45 -10.52 -46.39 -9.81
CA THR A 45 -11.11 -47.48 -9.01
C THR A 45 -10.82 -47.38 -7.51
N GLU A 46 -9.89 -46.52 -7.10
CA GLU A 46 -9.58 -46.33 -5.67
C GLU A 46 -10.73 -45.62 -4.93
N PRO A 47 -10.95 -45.94 -3.63
CA PRO A 47 -11.92 -45.26 -2.79
C PRO A 47 -11.77 -43.74 -2.83
N ARG A 48 -12.89 -43.05 -3.06
CA ARG A 48 -12.91 -41.60 -3.26
C ARG A 48 -12.90 -40.81 -1.95
N GLN A 49 -13.40 -41.39 -0.85
CA GLN A 49 -13.68 -40.68 0.40
C GLN A 49 -12.47 -39.87 0.91
N ASP A 50 -11.32 -40.52 1.06
CA ASP A 50 -10.11 -39.86 1.58
C ASP A 50 -9.54 -38.82 0.61
N LYS A 51 -9.61 -39.09 -0.71
CA LYS A 51 -9.17 -38.17 -1.75
C LYS A 51 -10.02 -36.90 -1.74
N ASP A 52 -11.35 -37.08 -1.74
CA ASP A 52 -12.32 -36.00 -1.70
C ASP A 52 -12.15 -35.15 -0.43
N ALA A 53 -11.96 -35.78 0.74
CA ALA A 53 -11.73 -35.09 2.01
C ALA A 53 -10.44 -34.26 1.98
N ALA A 54 -9.35 -34.80 1.45
CA ALA A 54 -8.08 -34.09 1.38
C ALA A 54 -8.14 -32.86 0.45
N PHE A 55 -8.76 -32.98 -0.74
CA PHE A 55 -8.92 -31.82 -1.64
C PHE A 55 -9.89 -30.76 -1.09
N ARG A 56 -10.96 -31.17 -0.38
CA ARG A 56 -11.86 -30.23 0.33
C ARG A 56 -11.16 -29.51 1.49
N TRP A 57 -10.21 -30.16 2.16
CA TRP A 57 -9.37 -29.52 3.16
C TRP A 57 -8.44 -28.47 2.52
N LEU A 58 -7.74 -28.82 1.43
CA LEU A 58 -6.80 -27.92 0.75
C LEU A 58 -7.47 -26.64 0.22
N GLU A 59 -8.66 -26.74 -0.38
CA GLU A 59 -9.39 -25.55 -0.86
C GLU A 59 -9.88 -24.61 0.24
N GLY A 60 -9.85 -25.07 1.50
CA GLY A 60 -10.21 -24.30 2.68
C GLY A 60 -9.04 -23.56 3.32
N LEU A 61 -7.79 -23.84 2.93
CA LEU A 61 -6.60 -23.19 3.46
C LEU A 61 -6.40 -21.78 2.89
N ARG A 62 -5.56 -20.99 3.56
CA ARG A 62 -5.01 -19.76 2.98
C ARG A 62 -4.24 -20.12 1.71
N GLN A 63 -4.27 -19.21 0.74
CA GLN A 63 -3.51 -19.37 -0.50
C GLN A 63 -2.01 -19.54 -0.22
N PRO A 64 -1.28 -20.29 -1.06
CA PRO A 64 0.12 -20.63 -0.80
C PRO A 64 1.06 -19.48 -1.14
N ASP A 65 2.24 -19.47 -0.53
CA ASP A 65 3.40 -18.76 -1.08
C ASP A 65 3.93 -19.55 -2.30
N ILE A 66 4.43 -18.88 -3.32
CA ILE A 66 4.93 -19.53 -4.55
C ILE A 66 6.33 -19.01 -4.86
N VAL A 67 7.32 -19.88 -5.04
CA VAL A 67 8.59 -19.52 -5.66
C VAL A 67 8.74 -20.30 -6.95
N VAL A 68 9.25 -19.63 -7.98
CA VAL A 68 9.41 -20.22 -9.32
C VAL A 68 10.83 -19.98 -9.83
N PRO A 69 11.29 -20.70 -10.85
CA PRO A 69 12.51 -20.34 -11.54
C PRO A 69 12.38 -18.96 -12.18
N ARG A 70 13.52 -18.29 -12.36
CA ARG A 70 13.57 -17.06 -13.16
C ARG A 70 13.15 -17.41 -14.58
N ALA A 71 12.14 -16.69 -15.09
CA ALA A 71 11.57 -16.98 -16.38
C ALA A 71 11.46 -15.74 -17.27
N ARG A 72 11.62 -15.95 -18.57
CA ARG A 72 11.46 -14.94 -19.60
C ARG A 72 10.31 -15.28 -20.52
N ARG A 73 9.40 -14.34 -20.71
CA ARG A 73 8.31 -14.48 -21.68
C ARG A 73 8.86 -14.36 -23.11
N THR A 74 8.48 -15.29 -23.99
CA THR A 74 8.90 -15.22 -25.40
C THR A 74 8.00 -14.29 -26.22
N ARG A 75 8.37 -14.10 -27.49
CA ARG A 75 7.48 -13.53 -28.50
C ARG A 75 6.38 -14.53 -28.85
N ALA A 76 5.24 -14.00 -29.29
CA ALA A 76 4.13 -14.81 -29.76
C ALA A 76 4.50 -15.57 -31.03
N THR A 77 4.23 -16.87 -31.05
CA THR A 77 4.37 -17.74 -32.22
C THR A 77 3.00 -18.24 -32.64
N THR A 78 2.64 -18.06 -33.91
CA THR A 78 1.38 -18.56 -34.48
C THR A 78 1.62 -19.89 -35.17
N ILE A 79 0.86 -20.92 -34.76
CA ILE A 79 0.89 -22.25 -35.40
C ILE A 79 -0.46 -22.48 -36.09
N TYR A 80 -0.42 -22.98 -37.33
CA TYR A 80 -1.59 -23.36 -38.09
C TYR A 80 -1.92 -24.83 -37.83
N VAL A 81 -3.13 -25.10 -37.35
CA VAL A 81 -3.56 -26.45 -37.00
C VAL A 81 -4.68 -26.86 -37.98
N PRO A 82 -4.60 -28.04 -38.61
CA PRO A 82 -5.71 -28.53 -39.40
C PRO A 82 -6.92 -28.73 -38.49
N ASN A 83 -8.09 -28.28 -38.93
CA ASN A 83 -9.32 -28.71 -38.29
C ASN A 83 -9.46 -30.22 -38.51
N ASN A 84 -9.98 -30.96 -37.54
CA ASN A 84 -10.13 -32.42 -37.63
C ASN A 84 -11.34 -32.79 -38.51
N ASP A 85 -11.43 -32.16 -39.68
CA ASP A 85 -12.54 -32.12 -40.61
C ASP A 85 -12.07 -32.61 -41.99
N LEU A 86 -11.19 -33.61 -42.04
CA LEU A 86 -10.66 -34.14 -43.31
C LEU A 86 -11.81 -34.61 -44.24
N ASP A 87 -12.92 -35.05 -43.65
CA ASP A 87 -14.16 -35.41 -44.34
C ASP A 87 -14.74 -34.24 -45.17
N SER A 88 -14.54 -32.99 -44.74
CA SER A 88 -14.98 -31.79 -45.48
C SER A 88 -14.21 -31.56 -46.79
N VAL A 89 -13.06 -32.21 -46.96
CA VAL A 89 -12.26 -32.23 -48.19
C VAL A 89 -12.18 -33.64 -48.81
N GLY A 90 -13.13 -34.51 -48.49
CA GLY A 90 -13.24 -35.84 -49.09
C GLY A 90 -12.23 -36.86 -48.56
N GLY A 91 -11.64 -36.63 -47.39
CA GLY A 91 -10.70 -37.57 -46.77
C GLY A 91 -9.29 -37.56 -47.36
N ASP A 92 -9.00 -36.68 -48.33
CA ASP A 92 -7.72 -36.62 -49.04
C ASP A 92 -6.64 -35.88 -48.22
N PRO A 93 -5.60 -36.56 -47.72
CA PRO A 93 -4.51 -35.93 -46.98
C PRO A 93 -3.73 -34.87 -47.78
N ALA A 94 -3.72 -34.95 -49.11
CA ALA A 94 -3.05 -33.95 -49.96
C ALA A 94 -3.74 -32.57 -49.88
N ARG A 95 -5.02 -32.54 -49.53
CA ARG A 95 -5.86 -31.33 -49.45
C ARG A 95 -5.95 -30.74 -48.05
N ILE A 96 -5.15 -31.23 -47.10
CA ILE A 96 -5.16 -30.76 -45.71
C ILE A 96 -4.87 -29.25 -45.59
N GLY A 97 -4.19 -28.66 -46.57
CA GLY A 97 -3.94 -27.22 -46.64
C GLY A 97 -5.22 -26.37 -46.69
N GLU A 98 -6.29 -26.89 -47.30
CA GLU A 98 -7.58 -26.21 -47.44
C GLU A 98 -8.35 -26.10 -46.10
N ILE A 99 -8.03 -26.96 -45.13
CA ILE A 99 -8.65 -27.02 -43.80
C ILE A 99 -7.73 -26.52 -42.67
N ARG A 100 -6.59 -25.93 -42.99
CA ARG A 100 -5.70 -25.22 -42.05
C ARG A 100 -6.16 -23.79 -41.76
N GLY A 101 -7.45 -23.62 -41.49
CA GLY A 101 -8.05 -22.31 -41.19
C GLY A 101 -7.81 -21.82 -39.76
N SER A 102 -7.55 -22.74 -38.82
CA SER A 102 -7.46 -22.42 -37.40
C SER A 102 -6.02 -22.13 -36.97
N THR A 103 -5.83 -20.97 -36.36
CA THR A 103 -4.53 -20.55 -35.80
C THR A 103 -4.53 -20.68 -34.28
N LYS A 104 -3.40 -21.10 -33.72
CA LYS A 104 -3.15 -21.09 -32.27
C LYS A 104 -1.92 -20.24 -31.99
N GLN A 105 -2.09 -19.20 -31.17
CA GLN A 105 -0.97 -18.42 -30.67
C GLN A 105 -0.42 -19.01 -29.37
N PHE A 106 0.90 -19.08 -29.29
CA PHE A 106 1.65 -19.52 -28.12
C PHE A 106 2.63 -18.43 -27.70
N ILE A 107 2.67 -18.14 -26.39
CA ILE A 107 3.60 -17.20 -25.78
C ILE A 107 4.24 -17.91 -24.58
N PRO A 108 5.16 -18.87 -24.81
CA PRO A 108 5.75 -19.63 -23.73
C PRO A 108 6.60 -18.77 -22.78
N TRP A 109 6.76 -19.27 -21.57
CA TRP A 109 7.77 -18.83 -20.63
C TRP A 109 8.97 -19.76 -20.71
N LEU A 110 10.18 -19.19 -20.83
CA LEU A 110 11.44 -19.95 -20.81
C LEU A 110 12.09 -19.82 -19.44
N PHE A 111 12.55 -20.93 -18.88
CA PHE A 111 13.21 -20.99 -17.58
C PHE A 111 14.18 -22.18 -17.52
N ASP A 112 15.00 -22.22 -16.47
CA ASP A 112 15.90 -23.34 -16.20
C ASP A 112 15.10 -24.57 -15.71
N PRO A 113 15.05 -25.68 -16.47
CA PRO A 113 14.26 -26.86 -16.10
C PRO A 113 14.75 -27.57 -14.83
N ASP A 114 16.00 -27.33 -14.39
CA ASP A 114 16.53 -27.93 -13.17
C ASP A 114 15.97 -27.28 -11.90
N ALA A 115 15.42 -26.07 -12.01
CA ALA A 115 14.80 -25.32 -10.94
C ALA A 115 13.27 -25.56 -10.90
N PRO A 116 12.72 -26.11 -9.79
CA PRO A 116 11.31 -26.48 -9.69
C PRO A 116 10.39 -25.26 -9.47
N LEU A 117 9.10 -25.42 -9.71
CA LEU A 117 8.07 -24.52 -9.18
C LEU A 117 7.66 -25.03 -7.80
N VAL A 118 7.72 -24.19 -6.77
CA VAL A 118 7.43 -24.62 -5.39
C VAL A 118 6.26 -23.82 -4.84
N TYR A 119 5.30 -24.54 -4.27
CA TYR A 119 4.09 -23.99 -3.65
C TYR A 119 4.06 -24.40 -2.18
N ALA A 120 3.92 -23.43 -1.26
CA ALA A 120 3.91 -23.66 0.18
C ALA A 120 2.55 -23.32 0.79
N TRP A 121 1.73 -24.34 1.09
CA TRP A 121 0.48 -24.18 1.84
C TRP A 121 0.72 -24.29 3.33
N ARG A 122 0.63 -23.17 4.05
CA ARG A 122 0.76 -23.13 5.52
C ARG A 122 -0.52 -23.60 6.20
N PHE A 123 -0.39 -24.42 7.25
CA PHE A 123 -1.52 -24.96 8.01
C PHE A 123 -1.22 -25.19 9.50
N GLU A 124 -2.27 -25.24 10.33
CA GLU A 124 -2.18 -25.52 11.78
C GLU A 124 -2.77 -26.90 12.15
N GLY A 125 -3.70 -27.44 11.35
CA GLY A 125 -4.30 -28.76 11.56
C GLY A 125 -4.67 -29.46 10.25
N GLY A 126 -4.96 -30.76 10.33
CA GLY A 126 -5.23 -31.61 9.15
C GLY A 126 -3.99 -32.29 8.57
N ALA A 127 -3.03 -32.67 9.43
CA ALA A 127 -1.79 -33.32 9.00
C ALA A 127 -2.04 -34.57 8.14
N ASP A 128 -3.04 -35.40 8.46
CA ASP A 128 -3.38 -36.59 7.67
C ASP A 128 -3.81 -36.23 6.24
N HIS A 129 -4.58 -35.15 6.08
CA HIS A 129 -4.95 -34.63 4.75
C HIS A 129 -3.73 -34.10 3.99
N ALA A 130 -2.81 -33.42 4.69
CA ALA A 130 -1.56 -32.93 4.09
C ALA A 130 -0.69 -34.08 3.59
N HIS A 131 -0.46 -35.12 4.40
CA HIS A 131 0.28 -36.32 4.01
C HIS A 131 -0.40 -37.07 2.86
N ARG A 132 -1.74 -37.15 2.89
CA ARG A 132 -2.49 -37.76 1.79
C ARG A 132 -2.31 -36.98 0.49
N LEU A 133 -2.34 -35.65 0.53
CA LEU A 133 -2.08 -34.81 -0.64
C LEU A 133 -0.64 -34.93 -1.12
N ALA A 134 0.32 -35.05 -0.21
CA ALA A 134 1.72 -35.26 -0.57
C ALA A 134 1.88 -36.54 -1.41
N ALA A 135 1.27 -37.65 -0.97
CA ALA A 135 1.27 -38.91 -1.72
C ALA A 135 0.49 -38.82 -3.05
N LEU A 136 -0.61 -38.05 -3.10
CA LEU A 136 -1.36 -37.83 -4.34
C LEU A 136 -0.61 -36.95 -5.35
N ALA A 137 0.28 -36.06 -4.89
CA ALA A 137 1.04 -35.16 -5.76
C ALA A 137 1.97 -35.90 -6.73
N GLU A 138 2.51 -37.05 -6.31
CA GLU A 138 3.36 -37.91 -7.17
C GLU A 138 2.64 -38.41 -8.44
N ARG A 139 1.30 -38.31 -8.48
CA ARG A 139 0.47 -38.73 -9.62
C ARG A 139 0.28 -37.62 -10.65
N LEU A 140 0.80 -36.41 -10.40
CA LEU A 140 0.76 -35.30 -11.35
C LEU A 140 1.59 -35.65 -12.58
N PHE A 141 1.01 -35.46 -13.77
CA PHE A 141 1.65 -35.77 -15.05
C PHE A 141 1.73 -34.57 -16.02
N ALA A 142 1.03 -33.48 -15.72
CA ALA A 142 1.05 -32.25 -16.52
C ALA A 142 0.64 -31.03 -15.68
N LEU A 143 1.21 -29.87 -15.97
CA LEU A 143 0.85 -28.58 -15.35
C LEU A 143 0.76 -27.49 -16.42
N GLY A 144 -0.46 -27.10 -16.80
CA GLY A 144 -0.70 -26.10 -17.84
C GLY A 144 -1.58 -26.63 -18.95
N ARG A 145 -1.05 -26.68 -20.17
CA ARG A 145 -1.64 -27.38 -21.33
C ARG A 145 -1.18 -28.84 -21.33
N GLY A 146 -1.82 -29.68 -22.14
CA GLY A 146 -1.43 -31.10 -22.28
C GLY A 146 -0.03 -31.33 -22.85
N ILE A 147 0.65 -30.28 -23.34
CA ILE A 147 2.05 -30.32 -23.80
C ILE A 147 3.05 -29.96 -22.69
N ASP A 148 2.58 -29.44 -21.55
CA ASP A 148 3.40 -29.04 -20.41
C ASP A 148 3.53 -30.25 -19.45
N ALA A 149 4.26 -31.27 -19.88
CA ALA A 149 4.48 -32.49 -19.09
C ALA A 149 5.29 -32.16 -17.83
N ALA A 150 4.82 -32.66 -16.68
CA ALA A 150 5.40 -32.31 -15.38
C ALA A 150 5.21 -33.46 -14.39
N PHE A 151 6.04 -33.49 -13.35
CA PHE A 151 5.86 -34.34 -12.18
C PHE A 151 6.01 -33.52 -10.91
N ALA A 152 5.45 -34.01 -9.80
CA ALA A 152 5.54 -33.32 -8.52
C ALA A 152 6.06 -34.22 -7.41
N ARG A 153 6.78 -33.61 -6.47
CA ARG A 153 7.10 -34.17 -5.15
C ARG A 153 6.49 -33.26 -4.10
N ALA A 154 6.11 -33.82 -2.97
CA ALA A 154 5.53 -33.03 -1.90
C ALA A 154 5.94 -33.57 -0.54
N ALA A 155 6.08 -32.65 0.41
CA ALA A 155 6.48 -32.95 1.77
C ALA A 155 5.69 -32.09 2.76
N VAL A 156 5.44 -32.66 3.94
CA VAL A 156 4.94 -31.92 5.10
C VAL A 156 6.14 -31.56 5.96
N VAL A 157 6.36 -30.26 6.16
CA VAL A 157 7.53 -29.73 6.88
C VAL A 157 7.09 -28.72 7.94
N ALA A 158 8.01 -28.35 8.84
CA ALA A 158 7.80 -27.22 9.73
C ALA A 158 7.72 -25.91 8.94
N ALA A 159 6.92 -24.95 9.43
CA ALA A 159 6.73 -23.68 8.71
C ALA A 159 8.02 -22.88 8.48
N GLY A 160 8.97 -22.93 9.43
CA GLY A 160 10.27 -22.28 9.30
C GLY A 160 11.20 -22.97 8.28
N GLU A 161 11.13 -24.30 8.17
CA GLU A 161 11.87 -25.05 7.14
C GLU A 161 11.36 -24.72 5.74
N ALA A 162 10.04 -24.61 5.57
CA ALA A 162 9.46 -24.17 4.31
C ALA A 162 9.91 -22.76 3.93
N GLU A 163 9.96 -21.83 4.89
CA GLU A 163 10.47 -20.48 4.65
C GLU A 163 11.94 -20.48 4.23
N ALA A 164 12.78 -21.29 4.88
CA ALA A 164 14.18 -21.44 4.50
C ALA A 164 14.34 -22.00 3.08
N GLN A 165 13.55 -23.01 2.69
CA GLN A 165 13.60 -23.58 1.33
C GLN A 165 13.11 -22.61 0.26
N LEU A 166 12.06 -21.84 0.53
CA LEU A 166 11.58 -20.80 -0.39
C LEU A 166 12.66 -19.72 -0.62
N LEU A 167 13.44 -19.40 0.40
CA LEU A 167 14.56 -18.46 0.31
C LEU A 167 15.75 -19.06 -0.46
N ASP A 168 16.14 -20.30 -0.14
CA ASP A 168 17.28 -21.01 -0.75
C ASP A 168 17.08 -21.29 -2.25
N HIS A 169 15.82 -21.43 -2.70
CA HIS A 169 15.49 -21.53 -4.12
C HIS A 169 16.09 -20.38 -4.95
N GLY A 170 16.21 -19.18 -4.37
CA GLY A 170 16.82 -18.02 -5.02
C GLY A 170 16.05 -17.48 -6.24
N GLY A 171 14.80 -17.90 -6.46
CA GLY A 171 13.92 -17.48 -7.55
C GLY A 171 12.91 -16.41 -7.11
N PRO A 172 12.10 -15.85 -8.03
CA PRO A 172 11.11 -14.84 -7.66
C PRO A 172 10.03 -15.43 -6.72
N LEU A 173 9.88 -14.84 -5.53
CA LEU A 173 8.85 -15.20 -4.55
C LEU A 173 7.56 -14.40 -4.79
N PHE A 174 6.43 -15.08 -4.68
CA PHE A 174 5.07 -14.56 -4.81
C PHE A 174 4.30 -14.85 -3.52
N VAL A 175 3.83 -13.80 -2.86
CA VAL A 175 3.17 -13.87 -1.54
C VAL A 175 1.71 -13.42 -1.67
N PRO A 176 0.72 -14.20 -1.19
CA PRO A 176 -0.68 -13.83 -1.27
C PRO A 176 -1.04 -12.73 -0.26
N GLY A 177 -1.70 -11.67 -0.74
CA GLY A 177 -2.25 -10.59 0.10
C GLY A 177 -1.61 -9.20 -0.08
N GLY A 178 -1.02 -8.91 -1.24
CA GLY A 178 -0.46 -7.59 -1.55
C GLY A 178 -1.51 -6.48 -1.74
N THR A 179 -1.19 -5.26 -1.30
CA THR A 179 -1.96 -4.05 -1.59
C THR A 179 -1.84 -3.69 -3.08
N GLY A 180 -2.81 -4.13 -3.88
CA GLY A 180 -3.08 -3.59 -5.23
C GLY A 180 -2.07 -3.89 -6.34
N GLU A 181 -0.84 -4.27 -6.02
CA GLU A 181 0.25 -4.48 -6.98
C GLU A 181 0.68 -5.95 -6.99
N GLY A 182 0.43 -6.62 -8.12
CA GLY A 182 0.70 -8.03 -8.28
C GLY A 182 -0.15 -8.69 -9.36
N GLU A 183 0.34 -9.81 -9.89
CA GLU A 183 -0.47 -10.67 -10.75
C GLU A 183 -1.65 -11.23 -9.94
N ARG A 184 -2.84 -11.20 -10.54
CA ARG A 184 -4.02 -11.85 -9.97
C ARG A 184 -4.04 -13.29 -10.42
N LEU A 185 -3.83 -14.20 -9.48
CA LEU A 185 -3.80 -15.63 -9.74
C LEU A 185 -5.10 -16.27 -9.27
N ALA A 186 -5.63 -17.17 -10.10
CA ALA A 186 -6.74 -18.02 -9.71
C ALA A 186 -6.29 -18.98 -8.60
N CYS A 187 -7.01 -18.97 -7.48
CA CYS A 187 -6.72 -19.84 -6.35
C CYS A 187 -7.94 -20.73 -6.01
N PRO A 188 -7.71 -21.93 -5.46
CA PRO A 188 -8.80 -22.74 -4.93
C PRO A 188 -9.49 -22.00 -3.77
N THR A 189 -10.78 -22.25 -3.64
CA THR A 189 -11.65 -21.74 -2.57
C THR A 189 -12.71 -22.79 -2.27
N ARG A 190 -13.42 -22.67 -1.14
CA ARG A 190 -14.49 -23.61 -0.80
C ARG A 190 -15.48 -23.82 -1.96
N GLY A 191 -15.65 -25.07 -2.39
CA GLY A 191 -16.43 -25.50 -3.53
C GLY A 191 -15.66 -25.64 -4.86
N SER A 192 -14.36 -25.35 -4.89
CA SER A 192 -13.50 -25.54 -6.07
C SER A 192 -13.45 -27.00 -6.51
N PHE A 193 -13.19 -27.93 -5.60
CA PHE A 193 -13.17 -29.38 -5.84
C PHE A 193 -14.49 -29.86 -6.42
N LEU A 194 -15.62 -29.52 -5.77
CA LEU A 194 -16.95 -29.91 -6.24
C LEU A 194 -17.22 -29.35 -7.64
N SER A 195 -16.84 -28.09 -7.91
CA SER A 195 -17.02 -27.49 -9.23
C SER A 195 -16.23 -28.21 -10.33
N LEU A 196 -15.02 -28.69 -10.02
CA LEU A 196 -14.20 -29.47 -10.96
C LEU A 196 -14.80 -30.86 -11.20
N ALA A 197 -15.31 -31.51 -10.15
CA ALA A 197 -16.01 -32.80 -10.28
C ALA A 197 -17.27 -32.67 -11.15
N LEU A 198 -18.10 -31.65 -10.91
CA LEU A 198 -19.29 -31.37 -11.72
C LEU A 198 -18.94 -31.02 -13.17
N ARG A 199 -17.89 -30.20 -13.35
CA ARG A 199 -17.39 -29.85 -14.69
C ARG A 199 -16.92 -31.09 -15.44
N HIS A 200 -16.17 -31.99 -14.80
CA HIS A 200 -15.71 -33.23 -15.42
C HIS A 200 -16.90 -34.12 -15.85
N ALA A 201 -17.88 -34.32 -14.96
CA ALA A 201 -19.08 -35.09 -15.29
C ALA A 201 -19.85 -34.47 -16.49
N ALA A 202 -20.00 -33.15 -16.52
CA ALA A 202 -20.61 -32.45 -17.64
C ALA A 202 -19.78 -32.59 -18.94
N GLU A 203 -18.45 -32.53 -18.84
CA GLU A 203 -17.55 -32.69 -19.99
C GLU A 203 -17.64 -34.11 -20.59
N THR A 204 -17.76 -35.15 -19.75
CA THR A 204 -17.97 -36.53 -20.22
C THR A 204 -19.31 -36.73 -20.93
N ALA A 205 -20.29 -35.86 -20.69
CA ALA A 205 -21.61 -35.88 -21.30
C ALA A 205 -21.84 -34.73 -22.31
N ARG A 206 -20.76 -34.08 -22.78
CA ARG A 206 -20.85 -32.84 -23.59
C ARG A 206 -21.43 -33.04 -25.00
N PHE A 207 -21.37 -34.26 -25.51
CA PHE A 207 -21.95 -34.64 -26.79
C PHE A 207 -23.18 -35.50 -26.54
N ALA A 208 -24.34 -35.04 -26.99
CA ALA A 208 -25.57 -35.83 -26.97
C ALA A 208 -26.15 -35.92 -28.37
N THR A 209 -26.24 -37.14 -28.87
CA THR A 209 -26.77 -37.45 -30.20
C THR A 209 -28.29 -37.59 -30.12
N TYR A 210 -29.01 -36.93 -31.02
CA TYR A 210 -30.46 -37.04 -31.12
C TYR A 210 -30.88 -37.17 -32.59
N ARG A 211 -32.04 -37.80 -32.83
CA ARG A 211 -32.61 -37.93 -34.18
C ARG A 211 -33.56 -36.76 -34.44
N GLU A 212 -33.35 -36.08 -35.55
CA GLU A 212 -34.24 -35.06 -36.10
C GLU A 212 -34.69 -35.52 -37.49
N GLY A 213 -35.87 -36.15 -37.53
CA GLY A 213 -36.35 -36.86 -38.72
C GLY A 213 -35.47 -38.06 -39.08
N ARG A 214 -34.98 -38.10 -40.34
CA ARG A 214 -34.03 -39.12 -40.83
C ARG A 214 -32.56 -38.82 -40.51
N THR A 215 -32.27 -37.67 -39.91
CA THR A 215 -30.91 -37.15 -39.70
C THR A 215 -30.49 -37.30 -38.25
N THR A 216 -29.27 -37.78 -38.02
CA THR A 216 -28.68 -37.85 -36.67
C THR A 216 -27.89 -36.56 -36.42
N ARG A 217 -28.24 -35.80 -35.39
CA ARG A 217 -27.57 -34.55 -35.01
C ARG A 217 -26.90 -34.68 -33.66
N THR A 218 -25.76 -34.02 -33.51
CA THR A 218 -24.99 -33.99 -32.26
C THR A 218 -25.13 -32.62 -31.62
N SER A 219 -25.73 -32.57 -30.44
CA SER A 219 -25.74 -31.35 -29.63
C SER A 219 -24.45 -31.26 -28.81
N PHE A 220 -23.85 -30.08 -28.79
CA PHE A 220 -22.70 -29.76 -27.94
C PHE A 220 -23.15 -28.91 -26.77
N ARG A 221 -22.89 -29.36 -25.54
CA ARG A 221 -23.15 -28.61 -24.31
C ARG A 221 -21.83 -28.20 -23.67
N LYS A 222 -21.64 -26.89 -23.51
CA LYS A 222 -20.46 -26.33 -22.84
C LYS A 222 -20.54 -26.63 -21.34
N ALA A 223 -19.53 -27.29 -20.78
CA ALA A 223 -19.46 -27.55 -19.35
C ALA A 223 -19.35 -26.24 -18.53
N PRO A 224 -19.94 -26.18 -17.32
CA PRO A 224 -19.91 -24.99 -16.46
C PRO A 224 -18.47 -24.62 -16.08
N ASN A 225 -18.21 -23.32 -15.95
CA ASN A 225 -16.89 -22.84 -15.53
C ASN A 225 -16.54 -23.37 -14.15
N ALA A 226 -15.26 -23.70 -13.94
CA ALA A 226 -14.77 -24.11 -12.65
C ALA A 226 -14.73 -22.90 -11.68
N ARG A 227 -14.97 -23.15 -10.39
CA ARG A 227 -15.02 -22.12 -9.35
C ARG A 227 -13.62 -21.88 -8.81
N ALA A 228 -13.14 -20.64 -8.95
CA ALA A 228 -11.88 -20.16 -8.38
C ALA A 228 -12.07 -18.72 -7.87
N VAL A 229 -11.18 -18.29 -6.97
CA VAL A 229 -11.11 -16.89 -6.49
C VAL A 229 -9.86 -16.22 -7.07
N GLN A 230 -9.97 -14.94 -7.44
CA GLN A 230 -8.83 -14.15 -7.91
C GLN A 230 -8.12 -13.49 -6.72
N VAL A 231 -6.86 -13.86 -6.49
CA VAL A 231 -6.05 -13.35 -5.37
C VAL A 231 -4.86 -12.58 -5.91
N ALA A 232 -4.58 -11.42 -5.33
CA ALA A 232 -3.41 -10.62 -5.67
C ALA A 232 -2.16 -11.18 -4.98
N TYR A 233 -1.12 -11.41 -5.78
CA TYR A 233 0.19 -11.89 -5.31
C TYR A 233 1.23 -10.78 -5.37
N ALA A 234 1.72 -10.37 -4.21
CA ALA A 234 2.86 -9.46 -4.12
C ALA A 234 4.12 -10.17 -4.61
N ARG A 235 5.00 -9.41 -5.26
CA ARG A 235 6.33 -9.85 -5.68
C ARG A 235 7.40 -9.03 -4.97
N PRO A 236 7.67 -9.30 -3.68
CA PRO A 236 8.57 -8.46 -2.89
C PRO A 236 9.98 -8.43 -3.50
N SER A 237 10.58 -7.25 -3.54
CA SER A 237 12.01 -7.09 -3.83
C SER A 237 12.85 -7.57 -2.64
N THR A 238 14.05 -8.06 -2.93
CA THR A 238 15.06 -8.33 -1.91
C THR A 238 15.86 -7.07 -1.65
N PHE A 239 16.12 -6.74 -0.38
CA PHE A 239 16.94 -5.59 0.00
C PHE A 239 18.19 -6.04 0.74
N LEU A 240 19.35 -5.81 0.12
CA LEU A 240 20.66 -5.92 0.76
C LEU A 240 20.97 -4.60 1.45
N LEU A 241 21.35 -4.64 2.72
CA LEU A 241 21.61 -3.44 3.52
C LEU A 241 23.09 -3.38 3.90
N PHE A 242 23.70 -2.20 3.73
CA PHE A 242 25.09 -1.96 4.07
C PHE A 242 25.24 -0.69 4.90
N GLU A 243 26.21 -0.73 5.82
CA GLU A 243 26.68 0.42 6.58
C GLU A 243 27.92 1.02 5.92
N LEU A 244 28.03 2.35 6.00
CA LEU A 244 29.21 3.10 5.57
C LEU A 244 30.18 3.16 6.74
N ARG A 245 31.24 2.36 6.69
CA ARG A 245 32.22 2.25 7.78
C ARG A 245 33.60 2.76 7.35
N GLY A 246 34.28 3.44 8.27
CA GLY A 246 35.69 3.81 8.10
C GLY A 246 36.62 2.64 8.41
N ALA A 247 37.93 2.84 8.22
CA ALA A 247 38.95 1.84 8.54
C ALA A 247 39.00 1.48 10.04
N ASP A 248 38.56 2.39 10.90
CA ASP A 248 38.44 2.21 12.35
C ASP A 248 37.20 1.38 12.77
N GLY A 249 36.36 0.97 11.81
CA GLY A 249 35.09 0.29 12.05
C GLY A 249 33.97 1.22 12.53
N GLY A 250 34.23 2.52 12.71
CA GLY A 250 33.24 3.54 13.04
C GLY A 250 32.33 3.86 11.85
N PHE A 251 31.19 4.51 12.09
CA PHE A 251 30.41 5.08 10.98
C PHE A 251 31.18 6.23 10.34
N GLN A 252 31.27 6.21 9.01
CA GLN A 252 31.81 7.33 8.23
C GLN A 252 30.66 7.97 7.42
N PRO A 253 29.82 8.80 8.07
CA PRO A 253 28.63 9.36 7.45
C PRO A 253 28.98 10.28 6.27
N ARG A 254 28.16 10.27 5.23
CA ARG A 254 28.25 11.21 4.10
C ARG A 254 27.10 12.22 4.13
N PRO A 255 27.34 13.49 3.71
CA PRO A 255 26.26 14.47 3.56
C PRO A 255 25.16 13.97 2.60
N ALA A 256 23.91 14.37 2.83
CA ALA A 256 22.77 13.90 2.04
C ALA A 256 22.90 14.28 0.56
N GLU A 257 23.42 15.47 0.27
CA GLU A 257 23.69 15.98 -1.08
C GLU A 257 24.66 15.12 -1.89
N ARG A 258 25.49 14.28 -1.23
CA ARG A 258 26.39 13.32 -1.89
C ARG A 258 25.69 12.02 -2.29
N ALA A 259 24.37 11.88 -2.10
CA ALA A 259 23.61 10.67 -2.42
C ALA A 259 23.81 10.18 -3.86
N LEU A 260 23.77 11.09 -4.84
CA LEU A 260 23.99 10.77 -6.25
C LEU A 260 25.42 10.24 -6.49
N ALA A 261 26.43 10.98 -6.02
CA ALA A 261 27.83 10.62 -6.18
C ALA A 261 28.18 9.29 -5.52
N LEU A 262 27.73 9.09 -4.26
CA LEU A 262 27.90 7.84 -3.53
C LEU A 262 27.29 6.67 -4.28
N THR A 263 26.07 6.84 -4.79
CA THR A 263 25.35 5.78 -5.47
C THR A 263 25.98 5.41 -6.82
N LEU A 264 26.44 6.41 -7.59
CA LEU A 264 27.19 6.18 -8.83
C LEU A 264 28.47 5.39 -8.55
N ALA A 265 29.23 5.77 -7.51
CA ALA A 265 30.45 5.09 -7.10
C ALA A 265 30.21 3.60 -6.74
N VAL A 266 29.12 3.32 -6.02
CA VAL A 266 28.72 1.93 -5.68
C VAL A 266 28.32 1.16 -6.92
N ARG A 267 27.46 1.72 -7.77
CA ARG A 267 26.98 1.09 -9.01
C ARG A 267 28.15 0.74 -9.94
N ASP A 268 29.06 1.68 -10.16
CA ASP A 268 30.13 1.52 -11.15
C ASP A 268 31.19 0.53 -10.67
N ARG A 269 31.52 0.52 -9.37
CA ARG A 269 32.42 -0.49 -8.80
C ARG A 269 31.78 -1.88 -8.73
N LEU A 270 30.48 -1.97 -8.41
CA LEU A 270 29.73 -3.23 -8.50
C LEU A 270 29.76 -3.77 -9.92
N LEU A 271 29.46 -2.93 -10.91
CA LEU A 271 29.51 -3.29 -12.33
C LEU A 271 30.88 -3.83 -12.70
N ALA A 272 31.96 -3.12 -12.34
CA ALA A 272 33.33 -3.54 -12.64
C ALA A 272 33.66 -4.92 -12.04
N ARG A 273 33.33 -5.16 -10.76
CA ARG A 273 33.56 -6.45 -10.10
C ARG A 273 32.77 -7.59 -10.75
N LEU A 274 31.50 -7.36 -11.08
CA LEU A 274 30.65 -8.38 -11.72
C LEU A 274 31.12 -8.69 -13.15
N LEU A 275 31.49 -7.67 -13.94
CA LEU A 275 32.01 -7.87 -15.30
C LEU A 275 33.34 -8.63 -15.30
N ALA A 276 34.19 -8.41 -14.30
CA ALA A 276 35.46 -9.14 -14.16
C ALA A 276 35.23 -10.61 -13.75
N ALA A 277 34.24 -10.89 -12.91
CA ALA A 277 33.96 -12.24 -12.42
C ALA A 277 33.12 -13.08 -13.40
N LEU A 278 32.23 -12.46 -14.18
CA LEU A 278 31.25 -13.12 -15.05
C LEU A 278 31.26 -12.49 -16.47
N PRO A 279 32.39 -12.55 -17.20
CA PRO A 279 32.54 -11.89 -18.50
C PRO A 279 31.55 -12.41 -19.55
N GLU A 280 31.13 -13.66 -19.47
CA GLU A 280 30.15 -14.29 -20.37
C GLU A 280 28.74 -13.69 -20.23
N ARG A 281 28.43 -13.05 -19.09
CA ARG A 281 27.15 -12.37 -18.82
C ARG A 281 27.24 -10.85 -18.95
N ALA A 282 28.31 -10.32 -19.56
CA ALA A 282 28.62 -8.88 -19.55
C ALA A 282 27.47 -7.99 -20.03
N ALA A 283 26.80 -8.35 -21.13
CA ALA A 283 25.68 -7.58 -21.68
C ALA A 283 24.47 -7.55 -20.73
N GLU A 284 24.13 -8.69 -20.12
CA GLU A 284 23.05 -8.79 -19.14
C GLU A 284 23.37 -7.98 -17.87
N ILE A 285 24.58 -8.13 -17.34
CA ILE A 285 25.06 -7.40 -16.17
C ILE A 285 25.01 -5.88 -16.42
N ALA A 286 25.50 -5.41 -17.57
CA ALA A 286 25.47 -3.99 -17.91
C ALA A 286 24.03 -3.44 -18.00
N SER A 287 23.12 -4.17 -18.64
CA SER A 287 21.71 -3.78 -18.77
C SER A 287 20.98 -3.69 -17.42
N ILE A 288 21.31 -4.59 -16.48
CA ILE A 288 20.66 -4.67 -15.17
C ILE A 288 21.24 -3.67 -14.15
N VAL A 289 22.56 -3.47 -14.15
CA VAL A 289 23.26 -2.63 -13.16
C VAL A 289 23.34 -1.16 -13.60
N LYS A 290 23.68 -0.91 -14.87
CA LYS A 290 23.86 0.46 -15.41
C LYS A 290 22.63 0.94 -16.17
N GLY A 291 22.03 0.04 -16.95
CA GLY A 291 20.87 0.33 -17.77
C GLY A 291 21.20 0.87 -19.16
N ASP A 292 20.45 0.40 -20.15
CA ASP A 292 20.47 0.89 -21.53
C ASP A 292 19.60 2.13 -21.72
N ARG A 293 19.95 2.96 -22.72
CA ARG A 293 19.25 4.21 -23.05
C ARG A 293 17.84 3.96 -23.62
N ASP A 294 17.69 2.88 -24.38
CA ASP A 294 16.44 2.53 -25.09
C ASP A 294 15.66 1.41 -24.40
N ALA A 295 15.89 1.21 -23.10
CA ALA A 295 15.25 0.15 -22.35
C ALA A 295 13.74 0.36 -22.18
N THR A 296 13.00 -0.72 -22.37
CA THR A 296 11.56 -0.76 -22.15
C THR A 296 11.23 -0.67 -20.65
N ASP A 297 9.96 -0.42 -20.32
CA ASP A 297 9.53 -0.43 -18.91
C ASP A 297 9.66 -1.83 -18.28
N ALA A 298 9.56 -2.89 -19.08
CA ALA A 298 9.83 -4.25 -18.63
C ALA A 298 11.30 -4.44 -18.23
N ASP A 299 12.24 -3.89 -19.03
CA ASP A 299 13.67 -3.97 -18.72
C ASP A 299 14.02 -3.15 -17.47
N LYS A 300 13.42 -1.95 -17.33
CA LYS A 300 13.60 -1.11 -16.13
C LYS A 300 13.13 -1.80 -14.85
N ALA A 301 12.09 -2.63 -14.92
CA ALA A 301 11.57 -3.38 -13.77
C ALA A 301 12.53 -4.47 -13.26
N LEU A 302 13.53 -4.87 -14.05
CA LEU A 302 14.54 -5.87 -13.66
C LEU A 302 15.79 -5.25 -13.02
N ARG A 303 15.97 -3.93 -13.13
CA ARG A 303 17.20 -3.24 -12.74
C ARG A 303 17.41 -3.15 -11.24
N LEU A 304 18.66 -3.26 -10.82
CA LEU A 304 19.03 -2.94 -9.44
C LEU A 304 18.75 -1.47 -9.15
N ARG A 305 18.25 -1.19 -7.94
CA ARG A 305 18.13 0.19 -7.43
C ARG A 305 19.03 0.33 -6.22
N VAL A 306 19.95 1.28 -6.28
CA VAL A 306 20.78 1.63 -5.13
C VAL A 306 20.13 2.83 -4.44
N LEU A 307 19.81 2.64 -3.16
CA LEU A 307 19.09 3.58 -2.32
C LEU A 307 20.05 4.10 -1.25
N ALA A 308 20.52 5.34 -1.40
CA ALA A 308 21.14 6.06 -0.30
C ALA A 308 20.08 6.28 0.79
N LEU A 309 20.35 5.92 2.05
CA LEU A 309 19.39 6.00 3.14
C LEU A 309 19.76 7.13 4.12
N PRO A 310 19.20 8.35 3.94
CA PRO A 310 19.24 9.40 4.95
C PRO A 310 18.73 8.90 6.30
N SER A 311 19.41 9.26 7.39
CA SER A 311 18.96 8.88 8.74
C SER A 311 17.70 9.67 9.12
N ILE A 312 16.60 9.00 9.49
CA ILE A 312 15.28 9.58 9.85
C ILE A 312 14.74 8.95 11.13
N GLY A 313 13.65 9.53 11.68
CA GLY A 313 12.90 8.95 12.78
C GLY A 313 13.24 9.47 14.18
N HIS A 314 14.10 10.48 14.28
CA HIS A 314 14.33 11.29 15.48
C HIS A 314 14.24 12.77 15.12
N ALA A 315 13.81 13.61 16.08
CA ALA A 315 13.65 15.05 15.88
C ALA A 315 14.97 15.78 15.52
N HIS A 316 16.12 15.16 15.82
CA HIS A 316 17.47 15.67 15.51
C HIS A 316 18.21 14.79 14.48
N ALA A 317 17.49 13.97 13.71
CA ALA A 317 18.11 13.14 12.71
C ALA A 317 18.54 14.02 11.51
N GLY A 318 19.82 14.41 11.49
CA GLY A 318 20.39 15.32 10.50
C GLY A 318 20.58 14.76 9.08
N LEU A 319 19.76 13.79 8.64
CA LEU A 319 19.70 13.21 7.29
C LEU A 319 21.00 12.66 6.69
N ALA A 320 22.10 12.62 7.44
CA ALA A 320 23.37 12.08 6.96
C ALA A 320 23.22 10.61 6.55
N LEU A 321 23.89 10.26 5.47
CA LEU A 321 23.94 8.93 4.89
C LEU A 321 24.89 8.08 5.72
N ARG A 322 24.35 7.14 6.49
CA ARG A 322 25.13 6.14 7.24
C ARG A 322 25.00 4.74 6.65
N ARG A 323 23.98 4.56 5.81
CA ARG A 323 23.56 3.28 5.25
C ARG A 323 23.14 3.47 3.81
N LEU A 324 23.22 2.38 3.06
CA LEU A 324 22.60 2.25 1.76
C LEU A 324 21.92 0.89 1.66
N ALA A 325 20.84 0.83 0.89
CA ALA A 325 20.23 -0.43 0.51
C ALA A 325 20.36 -0.63 -1.00
N VAL A 326 20.57 -1.88 -1.42
CA VAL A 326 20.44 -2.28 -2.81
C VAL A 326 19.19 -3.13 -2.93
N GLU A 327 18.21 -2.61 -3.65
CA GLU A 327 16.99 -3.32 -4.01
C GLU A 327 17.26 -4.17 -5.25
N ILE A 328 17.02 -5.46 -5.10
CA ILE A 328 17.04 -6.47 -6.15
C ILE A 328 15.57 -6.80 -6.44
N PRO A 329 15.00 -6.32 -7.56
CA PRO A 329 13.64 -6.69 -7.93
C PRO A 329 13.50 -8.20 -8.04
N SER A 330 12.34 -8.74 -7.69
CA SER A 330 12.10 -10.19 -7.73
C SER A 330 12.38 -10.82 -9.11
N GLY A 331 12.18 -10.09 -10.20
CA GLY A 331 12.47 -10.56 -11.55
C GLY A 331 13.93 -10.46 -12.00
N CYS A 332 14.81 -9.83 -11.20
CA CYS A 332 16.20 -9.58 -11.56
C CYS A 332 16.93 -10.89 -11.91
N PRO A 333 17.63 -10.97 -13.07
CA PRO A 333 18.33 -12.18 -13.50
C PRO A 333 19.62 -12.46 -12.73
N LEU A 334 20.16 -11.46 -12.02
CA LEU A 334 21.33 -11.65 -11.17
C LEU A 334 20.94 -12.39 -9.88
N ARG A 335 21.83 -13.28 -9.43
CA ARG A 335 21.68 -13.97 -8.15
C ARG A 335 21.94 -13.00 -7.00
N VAL A 336 21.24 -13.20 -5.89
CA VAL A 336 21.38 -12.33 -4.71
C VAL A 336 22.80 -12.46 -4.13
N GLU A 337 23.36 -13.66 -4.22
CA GLU A 337 24.70 -14.02 -3.75
C GLU A 337 25.78 -13.29 -4.56
N ASP A 338 25.65 -13.24 -5.89
CA ASP A 338 26.58 -12.53 -6.78
C ASP A 338 26.60 -11.03 -6.47
N VAL A 339 25.42 -10.42 -6.29
CA VAL A 339 25.28 -9.01 -5.94
C VAL A 339 25.84 -8.74 -4.53
N THR A 340 25.57 -9.64 -3.58
CA THR A 340 26.10 -9.54 -2.21
C THR A 340 27.62 -9.61 -2.19
N TRP A 341 28.21 -10.55 -2.92
CA TRP A 341 29.66 -10.67 -3.10
C TRP A 341 30.25 -9.40 -3.72
N GLY A 342 29.65 -8.89 -4.79
CA GLY A 342 30.14 -7.71 -5.48
C GLY A 342 30.14 -6.44 -4.61
N LEU A 343 29.18 -6.32 -3.68
CA LEU A 343 29.03 -5.18 -2.77
C LEU A 343 29.80 -5.30 -1.46
N SER A 344 30.09 -6.53 -1.00
CA SER A 344 30.75 -6.74 0.29
C SER A 344 32.20 -6.27 0.25
N GLY A 345 32.61 -5.48 1.26
CA GLY A 345 33.96 -4.93 1.34
C GLY A 345 34.30 -4.01 0.17
N LEU A 346 33.30 -3.33 -0.40
CA LEU A 346 33.50 -2.37 -1.48
C LEU A 346 34.09 -1.09 -0.91
N ASP A 347 35.33 -0.77 -1.29
CA ASP A 347 36.02 0.46 -0.91
C ASP A 347 35.58 1.61 -1.84
N LEU A 348 35.04 2.67 -1.24
CA LEU A 348 34.55 3.87 -1.94
C LEU A 348 35.50 5.05 -1.82
N SER A 349 36.78 4.82 -1.50
CA SER A 349 37.83 5.83 -1.56
C SER A 349 37.96 6.42 -2.96
N GLU A 350 38.08 7.74 -3.04
CA GLU A 350 38.13 8.49 -4.30
C GLU A 350 39.61 8.79 -4.62
N ILE A 351 40.05 8.55 -5.85
CA ILE A 351 41.36 9.02 -6.32
C ILE A 351 41.12 10.33 -7.05
N ASP A 352 41.77 11.39 -6.62
CA ASP A 352 41.72 12.68 -7.27
C ASP A 352 42.40 12.59 -8.65
N GLY A 353 41.66 12.86 -9.71
CA GLY A 353 42.13 12.66 -11.09
C GLY A 353 43.21 13.65 -11.55
N GLU A 354 43.36 14.78 -10.86
CA GLU A 354 44.35 15.81 -11.19
C GLU A 354 45.63 15.66 -10.36
N THR A 355 45.50 15.28 -9.09
CA THR A 355 46.61 15.21 -8.14
C THR A 355 47.10 13.78 -7.87
N GLY A 356 46.29 12.77 -8.15
CA GLY A 356 46.56 11.36 -7.82
C GLY A 356 46.40 11.02 -6.33
N GLU A 357 45.96 11.96 -5.50
CA GLU A 357 45.76 11.74 -4.07
C GLU A 357 44.56 10.81 -3.79
N ILE A 358 44.74 9.86 -2.86
CA ILE A 358 43.65 9.01 -2.38
C ILE A 358 42.93 9.76 -1.26
N ARG A 359 41.66 10.10 -1.49
CA ARG A 359 40.74 10.58 -0.46
C ARG A 359 40.03 9.40 0.17
N ASP A 360 40.28 9.17 1.45
CA ASP A 360 39.66 8.10 2.23
C ASP A 360 38.13 8.15 2.10
N GLY A 361 37.56 7.03 1.67
CA GLY A 361 36.12 6.83 1.53
C GLY A 361 35.64 5.67 2.40
N PRO A 362 34.32 5.55 2.60
CA PRO A 362 33.76 4.47 3.40
C PRO A 362 33.86 3.14 2.68
N MET A 363 34.02 2.07 3.46
CA MET A 363 33.82 0.70 3.02
C MET A 363 32.37 0.27 3.26
N LEU A 364 31.82 -0.53 2.35
CA LEU A 364 30.52 -1.17 2.53
C LEU A 364 30.63 -2.43 3.40
N VAL A 365 29.96 -2.40 4.55
CA VAL A 365 29.88 -3.54 5.47
C VAL A 365 28.43 -4.02 5.55
N PRO A 366 28.13 -5.32 5.32
CA PRO A 366 26.78 -5.86 5.45
C PRO A 366 26.17 -5.56 6.83
N ALA A 367 24.89 -5.16 6.84
CA ALA A 367 24.19 -4.75 8.04
C ALA A 367 23.05 -5.73 8.39
N SER A 368 23.01 -6.17 9.64
CA SER A 368 21.91 -6.97 10.17
C SER A 368 20.78 -6.12 10.78
N ASP A 369 21.07 -4.91 11.25
CA ASP A 369 20.06 -3.99 11.79
C ASP A 369 19.23 -3.34 10.67
N ARG A 370 18.03 -3.87 10.48
CA ARG A 370 17.08 -3.40 9.46
C ARG A 370 16.21 -2.22 9.90
N ARG A 371 16.26 -1.79 11.17
CA ARG A 371 15.33 -0.77 11.72
C ARG A 371 15.29 0.50 10.88
N MET A 372 16.43 0.91 10.35
CA MET A 372 16.53 2.12 9.52
C MET A 372 15.86 1.94 8.15
N LEU A 373 16.02 0.78 7.52
CA LEU A 373 15.33 0.45 6.27
C LEU A 373 13.82 0.29 6.51
N ASP A 374 13.44 -0.31 7.64
CA ASP A 374 12.04 -0.54 8.00
C ASP A 374 11.27 0.79 8.19
N ARG A 375 11.94 1.87 8.59
CA ARG A 375 11.36 3.23 8.61
C ARG A 375 10.98 3.75 7.22
N TYR A 376 11.44 3.12 6.14
CA TYR A 376 11.03 3.39 4.77
C TYR A 376 10.13 2.27 4.21
N ALA A 377 10.48 1.00 4.48
CA ALA A 377 9.91 -0.16 3.80
C ALA A 377 8.79 -0.88 4.56
N ALA A 378 8.81 -0.86 5.90
CA ALA A 378 7.84 -1.58 6.74
C ALA A 378 6.68 -0.69 7.23
N VAL A 379 6.67 0.57 6.80
CA VAL A 379 5.66 1.58 7.17
C VAL A 379 4.57 1.68 6.12
N SER A 380 3.34 1.91 6.57
CA SER A 380 2.21 2.28 5.72
C SER A 380 1.79 3.71 6.05
N ALA A 381 1.83 4.60 5.06
CA ALA A 381 1.54 6.02 5.27
C ALA A 381 0.76 6.61 4.10
N ARG A 382 -0.07 7.62 4.38
CA ARG A 382 -0.75 8.42 3.34
C ARG A 382 0.14 9.55 2.83
N ARG A 383 0.90 10.18 3.72
CA ARG A 383 1.73 11.34 3.39
C ARG A 383 3.20 10.93 3.30
N TRP A 384 3.84 11.36 2.22
CA TRP A 384 5.23 11.05 1.90
C TRP A 384 5.94 12.32 1.47
N ARG A 385 7.17 12.54 1.94
CA ARG A 385 8.01 13.68 1.58
C ARG A 385 9.39 13.23 1.14
N THR A 386 9.95 13.84 0.10
CA THR A 386 11.30 13.53 -0.36
C THR A 386 12.35 13.83 0.73
N VAL A 387 13.25 12.88 1.00
CA VAL A 387 14.50 13.09 1.75
C VAL A 387 15.70 13.26 0.81
N THR A 388 15.59 12.75 -0.41
CA THR A 388 16.46 13.08 -1.55
C THR A 388 15.57 13.61 -2.67
N PRO A 389 15.93 14.69 -3.37
CA PRO A 389 15.04 15.32 -4.35
C PRO A 389 14.71 14.37 -5.50
N VAL A 390 13.52 14.54 -6.07
CA VAL A 390 13.08 13.82 -7.27
C VAL A 390 13.69 14.49 -8.50
N ALA A 391 14.24 13.67 -9.41
CA ALA A 391 14.67 14.13 -10.73
C ALA A 391 13.51 13.98 -11.72
N LEU A 392 13.03 15.09 -12.25
CA LEU A 392 11.92 15.15 -13.20
C LEU A 392 12.43 15.31 -14.64
N PRO A 393 11.69 14.80 -15.65
CA PRO A 393 12.16 14.75 -17.04
C PRO A 393 12.26 16.13 -17.73
N VAL A 394 11.73 17.19 -17.14
CA VAL A 394 11.72 18.54 -17.71
C VAL A 394 12.32 19.54 -16.73
N ALA A 395 13.17 20.43 -17.23
CA ALA A 395 13.70 21.57 -16.51
C ALA A 395 12.56 22.51 -16.05
N ALA A 396 12.47 22.79 -14.76
CA ALA A 396 11.61 23.85 -14.27
C ALA A 396 12.20 25.20 -14.70
N ARG A 397 11.43 26.03 -15.43
CA ARG A 397 11.83 27.41 -15.71
C ARG A 397 11.96 28.15 -14.38
N THR A 398 13.05 28.87 -14.17
CA THR A 398 13.30 29.62 -12.93
C THR A 398 12.44 30.89 -12.89
N GLY A 399 11.15 30.74 -12.59
CA GLY A 399 10.28 31.87 -12.26
C GLY A 399 10.70 32.45 -10.91
N ARG A 400 11.15 33.71 -10.87
CA ARG A 400 11.69 34.32 -9.64
C ARG A 400 10.62 34.91 -8.72
N ARG A 401 9.37 35.12 -9.19
CA ARG A 401 8.25 35.68 -8.40
C ARG A 401 6.86 35.22 -8.88
N GLY A 402 5.91 35.09 -7.95
CA GLY A 402 4.46 34.99 -8.21
C GLY A 402 4.02 33.87 -9.16
N ASP A 403 3.26 34.23 -10.18
CA ASP A 403 2.58 33.31 -11.10
C ASP A 403 3.55 32.38 -11.86
N GLU A 404 4.77 32.84 -12.18
CA GLU A 404 5.77 32.02 -12.86
C GLU A 404 6.25 30.85 -11.97
N ARG A 405 6.37 31.08 -10.66
CA ARG A 405 6.71 30.03 -9.68
C ARG A 405 5.57 29.02 -9.59
N LEU A 406 4.32 29.49 -9.48
CA LEU A 406 3.13 28.64 -9.40
C LEU A 406 2.96 27.78 -10.66
N GLN A 407 3.21 28.34 -11.85
CA GLN A 407 3.19 27.60 -13.11
C GLN A 407 4.28 26.52 -13.15
N ALA A 408 5.50 26.84 -12.71
CA ALA A 408 6.60 25.89 -12.65
C ALA A 408 6.31 24.73 -11.66
N GLU A 409 5.77 25.05 -10.47
CA GLU A 409 5.37 24.05 -9.47
C GLU A 409 4.22 23.17 -9.98
N THR A 410 3.24 23.75 -10.70
CA THR A 410 2.12 23.02 -11.32
C THR A 410 2.60 22.05 -12.40
N LEU A 411 3.51 22.51 -13.28
CA LEU A 411 4.12 21.65 -14.31
C LEU A 411 4.91 20.50 -13.67
N ALA A 412 5.69 20.81 -12.62
CA ALA A 412 6.47 19.80 -11.91
C ALA A 412 5.58 18.77 -11.19
N ALA A 413 4.45 19.20 -10.61
CA ALA A 413 3.44 18.31 -10.05
C ALA A 413 2.83 17.38 -11.12
N GLY A 414 2.57 17.88 -12.33
CA GLY A 414 2.16 17.05 -13.46
C GLY A 414 3.19 15.96 -13.82
N ARG A 415 4.49 16.30 -13.80
CA ARG A 415 5.58 15.32 -14.03
C ARG A 415 5.76 14.34 -12.88
N LEU A 416 5.46 14.76 -11.65
CA LEU A 416 5.43 13.87 -10.51
C LEU A 416 4.29 12.84 -10.65
N ALA A 417 3.13 13.25 -11.18
CA ALA A 417 2.05 12.32 -11.52
C ALA A 417 2.46 11.31 -12.62
N ASP A 418 3.21 11.74 -13.64
CA ASP A 418 3.83 10.83 -14.62
C ASP A 418 4.76 9.82 -13.93
N ALA A 419 5.61 10.30 -13.01
CA ALA A 419 6.53 9.44 -12.27
C ALA A 419 5.82 8.42 -11.37
N LEU A 420 4.67 8.77 -10.77
CA LEU A 420 3.81 7.83 -10.04
C LEU A 420 3.31 6.72 -10.96
N ARG A 421 2.81 7.07 -12.16
CA ARG A 421 2.37 6.06 -13.16
C ARG A 421 3.50 5.14 -13.56
N HIS A 422 4.68 5.68 -13.84
CA HIS A 422 5.87 4.88 -14.16
C HIS A 422 6.38 4.02 -12.99
N ALA A 423 5.90 4.26 -11.77
CA ALA A 423 6.17 3.42 -10.60
C ALA A 423 5.02 2.44 -10.30
N GLY A 424 4.04 2.31 -11.20
CA GLY A 424 2.88 1.42 -11.04
C GLY A 424 1.76 1.99 -10.16
N ARG A 425 1.86 3.25 -9.74
CA ARG A 425 0.91 3.91 -8.82
C ARG A 425 -0.12 4.74 -9.58
N ASP A 426 -1.37 4.70 -9.13
CA ASP A 426 -2.45 5.54 -9.67
C ASP A 426 -2.37 6.96 -9.08
N PRO A 427 -2.18 8.02 -9.89
CA PRO A 427 -2.16 9.40 -9.41
C PRO A 427 -3.55 9.96 -9.08
N ARG A 428 -4.65 9.24 -9.39
CA ARG A 428 -6.00 9.75 -9.13
C ARG A 428 -6.25 9.90 -7.62
N GLY A 429 -6.74 11.08 -7.24
CA GLY A 429 -7.05 11.42 -5.84
C GLY A 429 -5.82 11.69 -4.98
N THR A 430 -4.61 11.74 -5.54
CA THR A 430 -3.41 12.15 -4.80
C THR A 430 -3.24 13.67 -4.80
N VAL A 431 -2.86 14.25 -3.66
CA VAL A 431 -2.43 15.65 -3.58
C VAL A 431 -0.93 15.70 -3.78
N LEU A 432 -0.46 16.57 -4.69
CA LEU A 432 0.94 16.70 -5.07
C LEU A 432 1.41 18.13 -4.81
N ALA A 433 2.53 18.28 -4.10
CA ALA A 433 3.21 19.56 -3.95
C ALA A 433 4.69 19.41 -4.30
N VAL A 434 5.24 20.38 -5.01
CA VAL A 434 6.64 20.37 -5.45
C VAL A 434 7.27 21.73 -5.13
N ARG A 435 8.50 21.72 -4.61
CA ARG A 435 9.24 22.94 -4.24
C ARG A 435 10.76 22.71 -4.28
N ARG A 436 11.56 23.78 -4.22
CA ARG A 436 13.04 23.65 -4.18
C ARG A 436 13.58 23.47 -2.76
N GLU A 437 12.85 24.02 -1.80
CA GLU A 437 13.22 24.02 -0.38
C GLU A 437 12.91 22.65 0.26
N PRO A 438 13.79 22.13 1.13
CA PRO A 438 13.58 20.84 1.77
C PRO A 438 12.37 20.86 2.71
N PHE A 439 11.75 19.69 2.94
CA PHE A 439 10.67 19.55 3.93
C PHE A 439 11.15 19.33 5.36
N HIS A 440 12.37 18.85 5.53
CA HIS A 440 12.99 18.62 6.83
C HIS A 440 13.80 19.85 7.23
N ALA A 441 13.83 20.18 8.52
CA ALA A 441 14.61 21.31 9.05
C ALA A 441 16.10 21.16 8.75
N ASP A 442 16.64 19.93 8.91
CA ASP A 442 18.03 19.59 8.56
C ASP A 442 18.21 19.19 7.09
N GLY A 443 17.20 19.46 6.25
CA GLY A 443 17.25 19.12 4.83
C GLY A 443 18.11 20.08 4.02
N VAL A 444 18.51 19.63 2.84
CA VAL A 444 19.36 20.40 1.93
C VAL A 444 18.53 20.80 0.71
N PRO A 445 18.63 22.04 0.18
CA PRO A 445 17.98 22.44 -1.07
C PRO A 445 18.27 21.51 -2.26
N ALA A 446 17.27 21.34 -3.12
CA ALA A 446 17.32 20.34 -4.20
C ALA A 446 18.46 20.56 -5.22
N ASP A 447 18.87 21.81 -5.45
CA ASP A 447 19.94 22.19 -6.38
C ASP A 447 21.33 21.71 -5.93
N ARG A 448 21.56 21.53 -4.64
CA ARG A 448 22.83 21.00 -4.11
C ARG A 448 23.07 19.52 -4.41
N PHE A 449 22.03 18.80 -4.82
CA PHE A 449 22.13 17.39 -5.26
C PHE A 449 22.48 17.27 -6.75
N ALA A 450 22.65 18.38 -7.47
CA ALA A 450 22.98 18.38 -8.88
C ALA A 450 24.34 17.73 -9.15
N GLY A 451 24.47 17.13 -10.33
CA GLY A 451 25.71 16.57 -10.85
C GLY A 451 25.58 16.29 -12.34
N ASP A 452 26.59 15.67 -12.94
CA ASP A 452 26.69 15.48 -14.40
C ASP A 452 25.45 14.82 -15.02
N ARG A 453 24.77 13.94 -14.25
CA ARG A 453 23.59 13.23 -14.72
C ARG A 453 22.29 14.04 -14.63
N PHE A 454 22.16 14.90 -13.62
CA PHE A 454 20.93 15.64 -13.32
C PHE A 454 21.27 17.07 -12.93
N THR A 455 20.87 18.02 -13.77
CA THR A 455 21.05 19.45 -13.55
C THR A 455 20.08 19.99 -12.48
N ALA A 456 20.46 21.08 -11.83
CA ALA A 456 19.75 21.64 -10.67
C ALA A 456 18.30 22.08 -10.95
N ASP A 457 17.96 22.38 -12.21
CA ASP A 457 16.64 22.74 -12.71
C ASP A 457 15.70 21.55 -12.89
N ARG A 458 16.23 20.32 -12.88
CA ARG A 458 15.44 19.07 -12.93
C ARG A 458 15.16 18.47 -11.56
N LEU A 459 15.75 19.02 -10.50
CA LEU A 459 15.67 18.51 -9.14
C LEU A 459 14.69 19.35 -8.32
N ALA A 460 13.78 18.65 -7.63
CA ALA A 460 12.84 19.28 -6.71
C ALA A 460 12.54 18.37 -5.52
N HIS A 461 12.16 18.95 -4.40
CA HIS A 461 11.52 18.23 -3.31
C HIS A 461 10.03 18.10 -3.59
N ALA A 462 9.45 16.96 -3.21
CA ALA A 462 8.05 16.67 -3.41
C ALA A 462 7.37 16.14 -2.15
N GLU A 463 6.10 16.49 -1.99
CA GLU A 463 5.16 15.88 -1.05
C GLU A 463 4.02 15.22 -1.84
N ILE A 464 3.63 14.04 -1.37
CA ILE A 464 2.51 13.28 -1.93
C ILE A 464 1.60 12.87 -0.79
N VAL A 465 0.30 13.11 -0.95
CA VAL A 465 -0.74 12.58 -0.05
C VAL A 465 -1.63 11.63 -0.84
N PHE A 466 -1.58 10.34 -0.51
CA PHE A 466 -2.41 9.30 -1.11
C PHE A 466 -3.80 9.23 -0.46
N PRO A 467 -4.84 8.86 -1.23
CA PRO A 467 -6.20 8.68 -0.70
C PRO A 467 -6.28 7.51 0.29
N GLN A 468 -5.41 6.50 0.14
CA GLN A 468 -5.26 5.36 1.04
C GLN A 468 -3.79 5.19 1.44
N PRO A 469 -3.50 4.65 2.64
CA PRO A 469 -2.12 4.38 3.05
C PRO A 469 -1.45 3.41 2.07
N ILE A 470 -0.21 3.69 1.69
CA ILE A 470 0.62 2.79 0.89
C ILE A 470 1.83 2.33 1.69
N SER A 471 2.30 1.12 1.42
CA SER A 471 3.56 0.61 1.96
C SER A 471 4.75 1.10 1.12
N GLY A 472 5.85 1.47 1.78
CA GLY A 472 7.08 1.86 1.11
C GLY A 472 8.02 0.69 0.76
N PRO A 473 9.26 0.96 0.34
CA PRO A 473 9.84 2.30 0.16
C PRO A 473 9.26 3.00 -1.09
N LEU A 474 8.99 4.30 -0.99
CA LEU A 474 8.54 5.11 -2.12
C LEU A 474 9.73 5.82 -2.77
N VAL A 475 10.03 5.46 -4.03
CA VAL A 475 11.13 6.04 -4.82
C VAL A 475 10.63 6.40 -6.21
N LEU A 476 10.73 7.67 -6.60
CA LEU A 476 10.16 8.19 -7.85
C LEU A 476 11.17 8.98 -8.68
N GLY A 477 10.82 9.23 -9.94
CA GLY A 477 11.59 10.06 -10.88
C GLY A 477 12.70 9.31 -11.60
N ASP A 478 13.42 10.05 -12.45
CA ASP A 478 14.49 9.49 -13.31
C ASP A 478 15.72 9.08 -12.50
N GLY A 479 15.88 9.69 -11.32
CA GLY A 479 16.95 9.40 -10.37
C GLY A 479 16.71 8.19 -9.46
N ARG A 480 15.57 7.49 -9.61
CA ARG A 480 15.15 6.36 -8.73
C ARG A 480 16.11 5.16 -8.68
N PHE A 481 17.04 5.08 -9.64
CA PHE A 481 18.07 4.04 -9.70
C PHE A 481 19.41 4.49 -9.10
N LEU A 482 19.55 5.79 -8.82
CA LEU A 482 20.82 6.47 -8.53
C LEU A 482 20.78 7.28 -7.23
N GLY A 483 20.07 6.79 -6.21
CA GLY A 483 20.04 7.41 -4.88
C GLY A 483 19.27 8.73 -4.79
N LEU A 484 18.44 9.07 -5.79
CA LEU A 484 17.56 10.24 -5.78
C LEU A 484 16.09 9.82 -5.80
N GLY A 485 15.22 10.74 -5.40
CA GLY A 485 13.77 10.55 -5.40
C GLY A 485 13.22 9.63 -4.31
N LEU A 486 14.00 9.33 -3.26
CA LEU A 486 13.54 8.63 -2.06
C LEU A 486 12.64 9.52 -1.20
N PHE A 487 11.48 8.99 -0.82
CA PHE A 487 10.53 9.62 0.09
C PHE A 487 10.56 8.94 1.47
N ALA A 488 10.51 9.74 2.52
CA ALA A 488 10.21 9.30 3.87
C ALA A 488 8.70 9.39 4.13
N PRO A 489 8.12 8.42 4.86
CA PRO A 489 6.77 8.56 5.36
C PRO A 489 6.70 9.72 6.35
N VAL A 490 5.59 10.44 6.31
CA VAL A 490 5.26 11.41 7.35
C VAL A 490 4.27 10.73 8.29
N ASP A 491 4.73 10.44 9.49
CA ASP A 491 3.95 9.85 10.56
C ASP A 491 3.07 10.93 11.22
N GLU A 492 2.18 11.51 10.41
CA GLU A 492 1.09 12.37 10.89
C GLU A 492 -0.15 11.50 10.98
N VAL A 493 -0.45 11.03 12.18
CA VAL A 493 -1.77 10.44 12.46
C VAL A 493 -2.81 11.54 12.24
N PRO A 494 -3.88 11.29 11.48
CA PRO A 494 -4.90 12.30 11.21
C PRO A 494 -5.36 12.96 12.50
N GLY A 495 -5.29 14.29 12.54
CA GLY A 495 -5.77 15.04 13.69
C GLY A 495 -7.30 15.08 13.74
N ILE A 496 -7.95 14.76 12.62
CA ILE A 496 -9.40 14.70 12.46
C ILE A 496 -9.78 13.41 11.71
N LEU A 497 -10.54 12.55 12.37
CA LEU A 497 -11.19 11.40 11.74
C LEU A 497 -12.62 11.78 11.33
N ALA A 498 -12.93 11.63 10.04
CA ALA A 498 -14.18 12.11 9.46
C ALA A 498 -15.01 10.96 8.85
N PHE A 499 -16.33 11.02 9.03
CA PHE A 499 -17.28 10.05 8.49
C PHE A 499 -18.46 10.78 7.85
N GLY A 500 -18.88 10.34 6.67
CA GLY A 500 -20.18 10.69 6.09
C GLY A 500 -21.28 9.91 6.79
N LEU A 501 -22.39 10.56 7.10
CA LEU A 501 -23.57 9.93 7.70
C LEU A 501 -24.58 9.60 6.59
N ASP A 502 -24.83 8.31 6.36
CA ASP A 502 -25.88 7.85 5.46
C ASP A 502 -27.24 7.98 6.15
N GLY A 503 -28.14 8.79 5.58
CA GLY A 503 -29.49 8.97 6.11
C GLY A 503 -29.97 10.40 6.10
N GLY A 504 -30.29 10.92 4.90
CA GLY A 504 -30.97 12.22 4.72
C GLY A 504 -30.25 13.44 5.30
N ALA A 505 -30.89 14.59 5.23
CA ALA A 505 -30.37 15.81 5.84
C ALA A 505 -30.45 15.74 7.37
N VAL A 506 -29.39 16.14 8.08
CA VAL A 506 -29.39 16.26 9.55
C VAL A 506 -29.68 17.72 9.94
N PRO A 507 -30.78 18.01 10.66
CA PRO A 507 -31.04 19.35 11.17
C PRO A 507 -30.02 19.79 12.23
N PRO A 508 -29.68 21.09 12.33
CA PRO A 508 -28.76 21.61 13.34
C PRO A 508 -29.10 21.21 14.79
N ALA A 509 -30.39 21.15 15.13
CA ALA A 509 -30.84 20.76 16.47
C ALA A 509 -30.59 19.27 16.81
N LEU A 510 -30.43 18.42 15.80
CA LEU A 510 -30.18 16.98 15.97
C LEU A 510 -28.67 16.67 16.09
N ALA A 511 -27.81 17.49 15.49
CA ALA A 511 -26.37 17.27 15.41
C ALA A 511 -25.70 17.02 16.78
N PRO A 512 -25.92 17.81 17.85
CA PRO A 512 -25.32 17.55 19.16
C PRO A 512 -25.74 16.21 19.78
N ARG A 513 -26.96 15.75 19.49
CA ARG A 513 -27.48 14.47 20.02
C ARG A 513 -26.82 13.28 19.33
N ILE A 514 -26.60 13.37 18.02
CA ILE A 514 -25.83 12.39 17.25
C ILE A 514 -24.36 12.41 17.69
N ALA A 515 -23.77 13.59 17.88
CA ALA A 515 -22.40 13.72 18.39
C ALA A 515 -22.22 13.07 19.76
N ALA A 516 -23.19 13.23 20.68
CA ALA A 516 -23.17 12.57 21.97
C ALA A 516 -23.25 11.04 21.87
N ALA A 517 -24.05 10.51 20.93
CA ALA A 517 -24.09 9.07 20.65
C ALA A 517 -22.77 8.57 20.05
N ALA A 518 -22.21 9.29 19.09
CA ALA A 518 -20.92 8.99 18.48
C ALA A 518 -19.81 8.98 19.52
N ARG A 519 -19.80 9.95 20.45
CA ARG A 519 -18.82 10.01 21.54
C ARG A 519 -18.87 8.76 22.42
N ARG A 520 -20.06 8.27 22.78
CA ARG A 520 -20.20 7.02 23.53
C ARG A 520 -19.68 5.81 22.74
N ALA A 521 -19.98 5.74 21.45
CA ALA A 521 -19.47 4.70 20.57
C ALA A 521 -17.94 4.74 20.45
N VAL A 522 -17.34 5.92 20.27
CA VAL A 522 -15.89 6.10 20.24
C VAL A 522 -15.24 5.59 21.53
N MET A 523 -15.77 5.98 22.70
CA MET A 523 -15.26 5.50 23.98
C MET A 523 -15.35 3.98 24.12
N ALA A 524 -16.47 3.37 23.71
CA ALA A 524 -16.64 1.91 23.75
C ALA A 524 -15.64 1.19 22.84
N ARG A 525 -15.46 1.66 21.60
CA ARG A 525 -14.52 1.06 20.66
C ARG A 525 -13.07 1.22 21.08
N VAL A 526 -12.70 2.37 21.67
CA VAL A 526 -11.35 2.57 22.22
C VAL A 526 -11.09 1.64 23.40
N ARG A 527 -12.09 1.42 24.26
CA ARG A 527 -12.00 0.45 25.36
C ARG A 527 -11.69 -0.96 24.84
N ASP A 528 -12.39 -1.39 23.79
CA ASP A 528 -12.18 -2.69 23.16
C ASP A 528 -10.78 -2.79 22.54
N ALA A 529 -10.34 -1.74 21.83
CA ALA A 529 -9.02 -1.69 21.21
C ALA A 529 -7.87 -1.75 22.25
N LEU A 530 -8.09 -1.17 23.43
CA LEU A 530 -7.16 -1.21 24.56
C LEU A 530 -7.31 -2.49 25.41
N LYS A 531 -8.28 -3.37 25.11
CA LYS A 531 -8.60 -4.58 25.88
C LYS A 531 -8.85 -4.31 27.36
N LEU A 532 -9.49 -3.18 27.66
CA LEU A 532 -9.80 -2.77 29.03
C LEU A 532 -11.06 -3.46 29.53
N ARG A 533 -11.08 -3.83 30.81
CA ARG A 533 -12.28 -4.34 31.49
C ARG A 533 -13.38 -3.25 31.54
N PRO A 534 -14.67 -3.61 31.68
CA PRO A 534 -15.77 -2.64 31.72
C PRO A 534 -15.65 -1.57 32.82
N ASP A 535 -15.07 -1.94 33.95
CA ASP A 535 -14.87 -1.12 35.16
C ASP A 535 -13.60 -0.27 35.13
N ALA A 536 -12.68 -0.50 34.19
CA ALA A 536 -11.45 0.27 34.09
C ALA A 536 -11.71 1.69 33.54
N GLY A 537 -11.00 2.69 34.07
CA GLY A 537 -11.03 4.05 33.53
C GLY A 537 -10.47 4.11 32.10
N LEU A 538 -11.01 4.99 31.26
CA LEU A 538 -10.41 5.35 29.98
C LEU A 538 -9.46 6.55 30.17
N PRO A 539 -8.34 6.63 29.43
CA PRO A 539 -7.47 7.80 29.48
C PRO A 539 -8.23 9.10 29.23
N ALA A 540 -7.87 10.16 29.97
CA ALA A 540 -8.55 11.46 29.93
C ALA A 540 -8.64 12.02 28.50
N PHE A 541 -7.64 11.76 27.66
CA PHE A 541 -7.65 12.10 26.24
C PHE A 541 -8.93 11.64 25.50
N PHE A 542 -9.45 10.46 25.80
CA PHE A 542 -10.63 9.90 25.12
C PHE A 542 -11.94 10.28 25.81
N CYS A 543 -11.94 10.33 27.14
CA CYS A 543 -13.17 10.41 27.92
C CYS A 543 -13.41 11.79 28.55
N GLY A 544 -12.42 12.67 28.63
CA GLY A 544 -12.50 13.97 29.30
C GLY A 544 -12.71 13.89 30.82
N HIS A 545 -12.49 12.73 31.44
CA HIS A 545 -12.62 12.51 32.88
C HIS A 545 -11.28 12.08 33.49
N ALA A 546 -11.06 12.46 34.74
CA ALA A 546 -9.95 11.97 35.56
C ALA A 546 -10.20 10.51 36.01
N ALA A 547 -9.18 9.89 36.62
CA ALA A 547 -9.25 8.48 37.03
C ALA A 547 -10.34 8.19 38.07
N ASP A 548 -10.76 9.21 38.83
CA ASP A 548 -11.85 9.18 39.81
C ASP A 548 -13.25 9.35 39.19
N GLY A 549 -13.34 9.53 37.85
CA GLY A 549 -14.58 9.79 37.13
C GLY A 549 -15.07 11.23 37.18
N ALA A 550 -14.34 12.15 37.84
CA ALA A 550 -14.66 13.56 37.80
C ALA A 550 -14.29 14.18 36.44
N PRO A 551 -15.00 15.22 35.95
CA PRO A 551 -14.60 15.94 34.76
C PRO A 551 -13.18 16.49 34.89
N ALA A 552 -12.35 16.35 33.85
CA ALA A 552 -10.99 16.87 33.86
C ALA A 552 -11.01 18.41 33.95
N ARG A 553 -10.49 18.97 35.05
CA ARG A 553 -10.54 20.42 35.35
C ARG A 553 -9.34 21.21 34.84
N SER A 554 -8.65 20.74 33.79
CA SER A 554 -7.43 21.40 33.30
C SER A 554 -7.68 22.77 32.63
N GLY A 555 -8.93 23.10 32.29
CA GLY A 555 -9.29 24.33 31.56
C GLY A 555 -8.86 24.36 30.09
N THR A 556 -8.00 23.44 29.66
CA THR A 556 -7.35 23.39 28.35
C THR A 556 -8.01 22.45 27.33
N HIS A 557 -9.10 21.75 27.70
CA HIS A 557 -9.80 20.79 26.85
C HIS A 557 -8.87 19.78 26.13
N ASP A 558 -7.97 19.13 26.87
CA ASP A 558 -7.01 18.14 26.33
C ASP A 558 -7.63 16.77 26.00
N HIS A 559 -8.87 16.75 25.52
CA HIS A 559 -9.61 15.54 25.16
C HIS A 559 -10.38 15.68 23.84
N LEU A 560 -10.78 14.55 23.26
CA LEU A 560 -11.44 14.50 21.95
C LEU A 560 -12.69 15.37 21.87
N PHE A 561 -12.80 16.10 20.76
CA PHE A 561 -14.01 16.79 20.36
C PHE A 561 -14.77 15.89 19.39
N VAL A 562 -16.06 15.67 19.65
CA VAL A 562 -16.92 14.91 18.73
C VAL A 562 -18.04 15.83 18.29
N THR A 563 -18.18 16.02 16.98
CA THR A 563 -19.16 16.95 16.41
C THR A 563 -19.77 16.43 15.12
N VAL A 564 -20.95 16.92 14.76
CA VAL A 564 -21.63 16.60 13.52
C VAL A 564 -21.90 17.90 12.78
N ALA A 565 -21.36 18.04 11.57
CA ALA A 565 -21.72 19.11 10.65
C ALA A 565 -23.12 18.81 10.09
N PRO A 566 -24.15 19.62 10.41
CA PRO A 566 -25.51 19.44 9.91
C PRO A 566 -25.64 19.84 8.44
N GLY A 567 -26.79 19.51 7.84
CA GLY A 567 -27.12 19.84 6.45
C GLY A 567 -27.43 18.61 5.61
N ALA A 568 -27.51 18.79 4.29
CA ALA A 568 -27.87 17.75 3.32
C ALA A 568 -26.79 16.67 3.15
N ALA A 569 -25.53 16.98 3.44
CA ALA A 569 -24.40 16.06 3.43
C ALA A 569 -23.72 16.05 4.81
N PRO A 570 -24.36 15.42 5.82
CA PRO A 570 -23.90 15.49 7.19
C PRO A 570 -22.60 14.72 7.42
N ARG A 571 -21.71 15.29 8.24
CA ARG A 571 -20.40 14.69 8.54
C ARG A 571 -20.16 14.60 10.04
N LEU A 572 -19.85 13.41 10.53
CA LEU A 572 -19.36 13.18 11.87
C LEU A 572 -17.83 13.38 11.90
N LEU A 573 -17.35 14.19 12.83
CA LEU A 573 -15.93 14.46 13.03
C LEU A 573 -15.52 14.09 14.46
N VAL A 574 -14.41 13.37 14.59
CA VAL A 574 -13.68 13.13 15.83
C VAL A 574 -12.35 13.87 15.73
N ILE A 575 -12.22 14.95 16.50
CA ILE A 575 -11.16 15.95 16.37
C ILE A 575 -10.26 15.88 17.60
N ALA A 576 -8.95 15.80 17.36
CA ALA A 576 -7.94 15.78 18.39
C ALA A 576 -7.76 17.15 19.06
N PRO A 577 -7.38 17.20 20.36
CA PRO A 577 -7.22 18.46 21.10
C PRO A 577 -6.22 19.42 20.44
N HIS A 578 -5.09 18.89 19.98
CA HIS A 578 -4.05 19.69 19.34
C HIS A 578 -4.54 20.41 18.07
N ARG A 579 -5.53 19.85 17.34
CA ARG A 579 -6.15 20.51 16.19
C ARG A 579 -7.09 21.63 16.62
N ALA A 580 -7.92 21.39 17.64
CA ALA A 580 -8.83 22.41 18.18
C ALA A 580 -8.07 23.56 18.88
N GLY A 581 -6.94 23.24 19.52
CA GLY A 581 -6.07 24.19 20.22
C GLY A 581 -4.91 24.72 19.38
N ARG A 582 -4.86 24.42 18.06
CA ARG A 582 -3.89 24.98 17.11
C ARG A 582 -2.43 24.82 17.51
N ARG A 583 -2.10 23.65 18.07
CA ARG A 583 -0.75 23.30 18.55
C ARG A 583 -0.25 22.01 17.91
N ALA A 584 1.05 21.75 18.00
CA ALA A 584 1.60 20.46 17.62
C ALA A 584 1.13 19.34 18.57
N ALA A 585 0.94 18.13 18.04
CA ALA A 585 0.65 16.96 18.85
C ALA A 585 1.86 16.57 19.72
N THR A 586 1.62 16.22 20.97
CA THR A 586 2.66 15.64 21.85
C THR A 586 2.97 14.20 21.45
N ARG A 587 4.05 13.63 21.99
CA ARG A 587 4.41 12.22 21.75
C ARG A 587 3.34 11.26 22.28
N GLU A 588 2.77 11.56 23.44
CA GLU A 588 1.70 10.77 24.05
C GLU A 588 0.42 10.82 23.21
N GLU A 589 0.05 12.02 22.74
CA GLU A 589 -1.12 12.19 21.86
C GLU A 589 -0.98 11.39 20.55
N ARG A 590 0.22 11.34 19.94
CA ARG A 590 0.44 10.51 18.76
C ARG A 590 0.14 9.02 19.01
N GLY A 591 0.53 8.50 20.17
CA GLY A 591 0.20 7.12 20.57
C GLY A 591 -1.30 6.90 20.77
N HIS A 592 -1.99 7.90 21.34
CA HIS A 592 -3.44 7.85 21.50
C HIS A 592 -4.19 7.95 20.17
N LEU A 593 -3.71 8.75 19.23
CA LEU A 593 -4.29 8.87 17.90
C LEU A 593 -4.15 7.57 17.10
N ALA A 594 -3.01 6.90 17.16
CA ALA A 594 -2.84 5.59 16.54
C ALA A 594 -3.78 4.53 17.15
N THR A 595 -4.08 4.65 18.46
CA THR A 595 -5.09 3.81 19.11
C THR A 595 -6.50 4.16 18.65
N LEU A 596 -6.82 5.45 18.51
CA LEU A 596 -8.11 5.92 18.02
C LEU A 596 -8.39 5.45 16.59
N GLU A 597 -7.42 5.56 15.69
CA GLU A 597 -7.53 5.10 14.30
C GLU A 597 -7.84 3.60 14.25
N ARG A 598 -7.08 2.77 14.99
CA ARG A 598 -7.37 1.33 15.11
C ARG A 598 -8.74 1.05 15.71
N ALA A 599 -9.15 1.80 16.73
CA ALA A 599 -10.45 1.62 17.37
C ALA A 599 -11.61 1.93 16.40
N LEU A 600 -11.47 2.96 15.56
CA LEU A 600 -12.51 3.37 14.61
C LEU A 600 -12.40 2.66 13.24
N ALA A 601 -11.40 1.80 13.03
CA ALA A 601 -11.35 0.93 11.87
C ALA A 601 -12.59 0.02 11.82
N GLY A 602 -13.30 -0.01 10.68
CA GLY A 602 -14.55 -0.75 10.53
C GLY A 602 -15.74 -0.15 11.30
N PHE A 603 -15.70 1.14 11.64
CA PHE A 603 -16.85 1.83 12.24
C PHE A 603 -17.88 2.19 11.15
N GLU A 604 -18.73 1.23 10.80
CA GLU A 604 -19.66 1.32 9.66
C GLU A 604 -21.08 1.75 10.04
N ARG A 605 -21.43 1.72 11.34
CA ARG A 605 -22.79 2.02 11.79
C ARG A 605 -22.80 2.70 13.15
N LEU A 606 -23.56 3.79 13.25
CA LEU A 606 -23.84 4.49 14.50
C LEU A 606 -25.32 4.37 14.86
N VAL A 607 -25.62 3.92 16.08
CA VAL A 607 -26.99 3.89 16.62
C VAL A 607 -27.15 5.03 17.63
N ALA A 608 -28.03 5.99 17.33
CA ALA A 608 -28.32 7.16 18.15
C ALA A 608 -29.64 7.01 18.94
N GLY A 609 -30.01 5.80 19.33
CA GLY A 609 -31.25 5.51 20.07
C GLY A 609 -32.49 5.95 19.28
N ARG A 610 -33.37 6.75 19.89
CA ARG A 610 -34.60 7.26 19.25
C ARG A 610 -34.34 8.19 18.05
N ASP A 611 -33.11 8.65 17.88
CA ASP A 611 -32.72 9.54 16.78
C ASP A 611 -32.32 8.78 15.50
N GLY A 612 -32.35 7.45 15.54
CA GLY A 612 -32.15 6.59 14.38
C GLY A 612 -30.80 5.86 14.37
N ALA A 613 -30.57 5.15 13.26
CA ALA A 613 -29.32 4.47 12.98
C ALA A 613 -28.76 4.99 11.65
N PHE A 614 -27.49 5.35 11.65
CA PHE A 614 -26.80 5.96 10.52
C PHE A 614 -25.73 5.01 10.00
N GLY A 615 -25.68 4.83 8.68
CA GLY A 615 -24.50 4.25 8.03
C GLY A 615 -23.34 5.25 8.12
N LEU A 616 -22.13 4.74 8.28
CA LEU A 616 -20.92 5.55 8.33
C LEU A 616 -20.01 5.18 7.18
N VAL A 617 -19.66 6.18 6.38
CA VAL A 617 -18.65 6.06 5.32
C VAL A 617 -17.42 6.81 5.76
N SER A 618 -16.29 6.12 5.95
CA SER A 618 -15.02 6.77 6.29
C SER A 618 -14.62 7.75 5.20
N LEU A 619 -14.30 8.98 5.59
CA LEU A 619 -13.82 10.03 4.70
C LEU A 619 -12.32 10.27 4.91
N VAL A 620 -11.69 10.91 3.92
CA VAL A 620 -10.34 11.47 4.09
C VAL A 620 -10.43 12.65 5.07
N GLU A 621 -9.37 12.86 5.86
CA GLU A 621 -9.26 14.05 6.71
C GLU A 621 -9.52 15.31 5.87
N PRO A 622 -10.42 16.20 6.30
CA PRO A 622 -10.71 17.45 5.58
C PRO A 622 -9.43 18.25 5.31
N GLY A 623 -9.26 18.70 4.06
CA GLY A 623 -8.12 19.50 3.63
C GLY A 623 -8.41 21.02 3.63
N PRO A 624 -7.42 21.86 3.28
CA PRO A 624 -7.57 23.33 3.32
C PRO A 624 -8.70 23.92 2.45
N GLY A 625 -9.23 23.18 1.47
CA GLY A 625 -10.39 23.62 0.67
C GLY A 625 -11.76 23.35 1.32
N ASP A 626 -11.79 22.73 2.50
CA ASP A 626 -13.02 22.31 3.16
C ASP A 626 -13.58 23.41 4.08
N ARG A 627 -14.90 23.64 4.04
CA ARG A 627 -15.56 24.66 4.88
C ARG A 627 -15.43 24.44 6.39
N LEU A 628 -15.04 23.25 6.85
CA LEU A 628 -14.86 22.95 8.28
C LEU A 628 -13.45 23.23 8.79
N VAL A 629 -12.44 23.23 7.92
CA VAL A 629 -11.02 23.32 8.35
C VAL A 629 -10.17 24.28 7.53
N GLY A 630 -10.63 24.69 6.35
CA GLY A 630 -9.93 25.63 5.48
C GLY A 630 -9.82 27.03 6.07
N PRO A 631 -8.87 27.85 5.58
CA PRO A 631 -8.77 29.25 5.95
C PRO A 631 -9.97 30.04 5.42
N ALA A 632 -10.70 30.71 6.31
CA ALA A 632 -11.82 31.59 5.93
C ALA A 632 -11.82 32.89 6.76
N PRO A 633 -12.17 34.04 6.15
CA PRO A 633 -12.29 35.31 6.87
C PRO A 633 -13.60 35.41 7.66
N ALA A 634 -14.59 34.58 7.35
CA ALA A 634 -15.90 34.59 8.00
C ALA A 634 -16.35 33.17 8.37
N TRP A 635 -16.98 33.05 9.53
CA TRP A 635 -17.41 31.78 10.12
C TRP A 635 -18.83 31.90 10.70
N VAL A 636 -19.70 30.98 10.34
CA VAL A 636 -21.08 30.90 10.84
C VAL A 636 -21.23 29.68 11.73
N SER A 637 -21.88 29.82 12.89
CA SER A 637 -22.18 28.67 13.74
C SER A 637 -23.16 27.70 13.05
N ALA A 638 -22.69 26.49 12.76
CA ALA A 638 -23.52 25.40 12.25
C ALA A 638 -24.31 24.69 13.37
N THR A 639 -23.80 24.70 14.60
CA THR A 639 -24.54 24.30 15.80
C THR A 639 -24.53 25.43 16.82
N MET A 640 -25.57 25.50 17.66
CA MET A 640 -25.76 26.61 18.61
C MET A 640 -24.55 26.75 19.54
N TYR A 641 -24.06 27.98 19.67
CA TYR A 641 -23.08 28.37 20.68
C TYR A 641 -23.75 28.44 22.06
N ARG A 642 -23.08 27.91 23.10
CA ARG A 642 -23.48 28.09 24.50
C ARG A 642 -22.36 28.76 25.29
N PRO A 643 -22.67 29.82 26.05
CA PRO A 643 -21.64 30.57 26.74
C PRO A 643 -20.96 29.74 27.83
N THR A 644 -19.70 30.06 28.08
CA THR A 644 -18.86 29.35 29.07
C THR A 644 -19.17 29.79 30.51
N ARG A 645 -19.73 31.01 30.66
CA ARG A 645 -20.16 31.60 31.93
C ARG A 645 -21.64 31.97 31.92
N HIS A 646 -22.17 32.35 33.08
CA HIS A 646 -23.54 32.86 33.22
C HIS A 646 -23.56 34.39 33.12
N PRO A 647 -24.58 34.99 32.47
CA PRO A 647 -24.74 36.43 32.43
C PRO A 647 -25.02 36.99 33.83
N LYS A 648 -24.56 38.21 34.10
CA LYS A 648 -24.92 38.92 35.32
C LYS A 648 -26.38 39.35 35.28
N ARG A 649 -26.98 39.61 36.45
CA ARG A 649 -28.35 40.11 36.56
C ARG A 649 -28.47 41.45 35.81
N ASN A 650 -29.42 41.55 34.87
CA ASN A 650 -29.68 42.72 34.02
C ASN A 650 -28.61 43.04 32.95
N GLU A 651 -27.72 42.10 32.61
CA GLU A 651 -26.79 42.25 31.49
C GLU A 651 -27.50 42.00 30.15
N ASP A 652 -27.19 42.79 29.12
CA ASP A 652 -27.73 42.57 27.76
C ASP A 652 -27.23 41.21 27.21
N PRO A 653 -28.13 40.26 26.90
CA PRO A 653 -27.74 38.92 26.45
C PRO A 653 -26.86 38.92 25.20
N ALA A 654 -27.10 39.83 24.24
CA ALA A 654 -26.35 39.89 23.00
C ALA A 654 -24.92 40.40 23.23
N ALA A 655 -24.76 41.51 23.96
CA ALA A 655 -23.45 42.02 24.36
C ALA A 655 -22.65 41.02 25.21
N PHE A 656 -23.31 40.35 26.16
CA PHE A 656 -22.70 39.30 26.98
C PHE A 656 -22.17 38.14 26.12
N LEU A 657 -22.98 37.62 25.20
CA LEU A 657 -22.58 36.54 24.31
C LEU A 657 -21.42 36.95 23.41
N ALA A 658 -21.45 38.15 22.85
CA ALA A 658 -20.35 38.66 22.03
C ALA A 658 -19.03 38.74 22.83
N ALA A 659 -19.08 39.21 24.07
CA ALA A 659 -17.91 39.25 24.95
C ALA A 659 -17.40 37.86 25.31
N ASP A 660 -18.29 36.90 25.62
CA ASP A 660 -17.92 35.53 25.94
C ASP A 660 -17.33 34.79 24.72
N VAL A 661 -17.86 35.02 23.52
CA VAL A 661 -17.29 34.50 22.27
C VAL A 661 -15.90 35.08 22.00
N ALA A 662 -15.69 36.37 22.23
CA ALA A 662 -14.37 37.00 22.07
C ALA A 662 -13.34 36.41 23.05
N ASP A 663 -13.75 36.17 24.29
CA ASP A 663 -12.91 35.54 25.31
C ASP A 663 -12.56 34.09 24.93
N GLU A 664 -13.53 33.32 24.42
CA GLU A 664 -13.30 31.94 23.96
C GLU A 664 -12.40 31.90 22.72
N CYS A 665 -12.54 32.84 21.78
CA CYS A 665 -11.60 32.98 20.66
C CYS A 665 -10.16 33.15 21.18
N ARG A 666 -9.95 34.05 22.14
CA ARG A 666 -8.64 34.26 22.76
C ARG A 666 -8.12 32.99 23.45
N ALA A 667 -8.98 32.31 24.21
CA ALA A 667 -8.63 31.08 24.91
C ALA A 667 -8.21 29.94 23.97
N ARG A 668 -8.77 29.90 22.75
CA ARG A 668 -8.45 28.90 21.70
C ARG A 668 -7.32 29.32 20.77
N GLY A 669 -6.62 30.43 21.06
CA GLY A 669 -5.54 30.95 20.21
C GLY A 669 -6.00 31.49 18.86
N LEU A 670 -7.27 31.89 18.74
CA LEU A 670 -7.79 32.58 17.56
C LEU A 670 -7.42 34.07 17.60
N PRO A 671 -7.21 34.71 16.44
CA PRO A 671 -7.10 36.16 16.36
C PRO A 671 -8.35 36.83 16.95
N ALA A 672 -8.22 38.07 17.44
CA ALA A 672 -9.39 38.84 17.86
C ALA A 672 -10.35 39.02 16.67
N PRO A 673 -11.64 38.64 16.79
CA PRO A 673 -12.61 38.86 15.73
C PRO A 673 -12.75 40.36 15.41
N ALA A 674 -12.76 40.70 14.12
CA ALA A 674 -13.07 42.04 13.63
C ALA A 674 -14.58 42.36 13.72
N GLY A 675 -15.42 41.33 13.82
CA GLY A 675 -16.85 41.47 14.09
C GLY A 675 -17.44 40.20 14.66
N ILE A 676 -18.38 40.36 15.60
CA ILE A 676 -19.17 39.28 16.20
C ILE A 676 -20.63 39.72 16.10
N GLU A 677 -21.45 38.92 15.44
CA GLU A 677 -22.89 39.19 15.29
C GLU A 677 -23.68 38.00 15.82
N ILE A 678 -24.64 38.28 16.71
CA ILE A 678 -25.57 37.29 17.25
C ILE A 678 -26.79 37.25 16.33
N THR A 679 -26.87 36.24 15.47
CA THR A 679 -27.89 36.15 14.41
C THR A 679 -29.19 35.50 14.89
N ALA A 680 -29.14 34.72 15.97
CA ALA A 680 -30.32 34.19 16.65
C ALA A 680 -30.01 33.95 18.12
N LEU A 681 -31.00 34.18 18.99
CA LEU A 681 -30.91 33.97 20.44
C LEU A 681 -32.02 33.02 20.90
N GLN A 682 -31.67 32.08 21.78
CA GLN A 682 -32.60 31.16 22.42
C GLN A 682 -32.37 31.14 23.93
N GLU A 683 -33.44 31.35 24.69
CA GLU A 683 -33.45 31.26 26.15
C GLU A 683 -34.01 29.91 26.60
N GLY A 684 -33.26 29.19 27.42
CA GLY A 684 -33.67 27.92 28.02
C GLY A 684 -34.51 28.11 29.29
N ARG A 685 -35.20 27.03 29.71
CA ARG A 685 -36.11 26.99 30.88
C ARG A 685 -35.51 27.40 32.24
N CYS A 686 -34.20 27.61 32.32
CA CYS A 686 -33.48 28.00 33.54
C CYS A 686 -32.53 29.20 33.31
N GLY A 687 -32.83 30.08 32.36
CA GLY A 687 -32.00 31.26 32.05
C GLY A 687 -30.68 30.95 31.33
N GLY A 688 -30.57 29.76 30.74
CA GLY A 688 -29.40 29.39 29.93
C GLY A 688 -29.53 29.95 28.51
N LEU A 689 -28.50 30.65 28.03
CA LEU A 689 -28.47 31.21 26.69
C LEU A 689 -27.91 30.21 25.67
N ALA A 690 -28.42 30.26 24.45
CA ALA A 690 -27.82 29.63 23.28
C ALA A 690 -27.98 30.57 22.08
N ALA A 691 -26.98 30.65 21.21
CA ALA A 691 -27.02 31.57 20.09
C ALA A 691 -26.47 31.00 18.78
N SER A 692 -27.00 31.50 17.67
CA SER A 692 -26.31 31.44 16.38
C SER A 692 -25.39 32.66 16.27
N VAL A 693 -24.15 32.44 15.85
CA VAL A 693 -23.09 33.45 15.86
C VAL A 693 -22.44 33.51 14.48
N TYR A 694 -22.27 34.73 13.99
CA TYR A 694 -21.45 35.04 12.82
C TYR A 694 -20.18 35.76 13.27
N LEU A 695 -19.04 35.24 12.85
CA LEU A 695 -17.70 35.77 13.15
C LEU A 695 -17.03 36.25 11.89
N ARG A 696 -16.37 37.40 11.98
CA ARG A 696 -15.50 37.93 10.93
C ARG A 696 -14.14 38.24 11.52
N PHE A 697 -13.09 37.82 10.85
CA PHE A 697 -11.69 38.07 11.20
C PHE A 697 -11.06 39.02 10.18
N ALA A 698 -10.05 39.78 10.61
CA ALA A 698 -9.29 40.66 9.71
C ALA A 698 -8.40 39.89 8.72
N VAL A 699 -8.06 38.64 9.06
CA VAL A 699 -7.28 37.72 8.24
C VAL A 699 -8.01 36.38 8.15
N ALA A 700 -7.75 35.61 7.10
CA ALA A 700 -8.31 34.27 6.99
C ALA A 700 -7.77 33.38 8.12
N VAL A 701 -8.67 32.71 8.83
CA VAL A 701 -8.36 31.82 9.95
C VAL A 701 -8.65 30.39 9.54
N GLU A 702 -7.72 29.47 9.72
CA GLU A 702 -7.93 28.03 9.47
C GLU A 702 -8.92 27.44 10.48
N GLY A 703 -9.73 26.46 10.10
CA GLY A 703 -10.52 25.68 11.04
C GLY A 703 -9.74 24.49 11.65
N PRO A 704 -10.37 23.66 12.50
CA PRO A 704 -11.75 23.79 12.94
C PRO A 704 -11.95 24.93 13.95
N VAL A 705 -13.09 25.61 13.86
CA VAL A 705 -13.52 26.61 14.85
C VAL A 705 -14.63 25.99 15.71
N LEU A 706 -14.30 25.71 16.96
CA LEU A 706 -15.14 25.04 17.95
C LEU A 706 -15.15 25.88 19.23
N LEU A 707 -16.26 26.55 19.54
CA LEU A 707 -16.33 27.51 20.64
C LEU A 707 -17.49 27.16 21.59
N GLY A 708 -17.34 27.52 22.86
CA GLY A 708 -18.41 27.43 23.85
C GLY A 708 -18.36 26.18 24.71
N ARG A 709 -19.22 26.16 25.72
CA ARG A 709 -19.18 25.21 26.84
C ARG A 709 -19.28 23.75 26.42
N ASP A 710 -20.11 23.47 25.42
CA ASP A 710 -20.39 22.13 24.90
C ASP A 710 -19.71 21.84 23.55
N ALA A 711 -18.66 22.60 23.21
CA ALA A 711 -17.87 22.41 21.98
C ALA A 711 -17.35 20.98 21.77
N HIS A 712 -16.97 20.31 22.87
CA HIS A 712 -16.47 18.93 22.86
C HIS A 712 -17.59 17.87 22.71
N GLN A 713 -18.86 18.29 22.75
CA GLN A 713 -20.05 17.43 22.64
C GLN A 713 -20.95 17.83 21.45
N GLY A 714 -20.42 18.55 20.48
CA GLY A 714 -21.11 18.91 19.24
C GLY A 714 -21.84 20.25 19.24
N GLY A 715 -21.79 21.00 20.33
CA GLY A 715 -22.20 22.41 20.36
C GLY A 715 -21.16 23.33 19.70
N GLY A 716 -21.56 24.55 19.35
CA GLY A 716 -20.67 25.63 18.87
C GLY A 716 -19.66 25.25 17.77
N LEU A 717 -20.06 24.40 16.82
CA LEU A 717 -19.32 24.16 15.59
C LEU A 717 -19.54 25.31 14.63
N PHE A 718 -18.47 25.83 14.03
CA PHE A 718 -18.56 26.85 12.98
C PHE A 718 -18.11 26.30 11.62
N VAL A 719 -18.71 26.82 10.56
CA VAL A 719 -18.37 26.55 9.15
C VAL A 719 -18.04 27.85 8.44
N ALA A 720 -17.18 27.80 7.43
CA ALA A 720 -16.88 28.93 6.57
C ALA A 720 -18.17 29.49 5.96
N GLY A 721 -18.39 30.79 6.19
CA GLY A 721 -19.59 31.55 5.80
C GLY A 721 -19.55 32.13 4.41
#